data_AF-A0A8H4CWF6-F1
#
_entry.id   AF-A0A8H4CWF6-F1
#
_cell.length_a   1.000
_cell.length_b   1.000
_cell.length_c   1.000
_cell.angle_alpha   90.00
_cell.angle_beta   90.00
_cell.angle_gamma   90.00
#
_symmetry.space_group_name_H-M   'P 1'
#
loop_
_entity.id
_entity.type
_entity.pdbx_description
1 polymer ?
#
loop_
_entity_poly.entity_id
_entity_poly.type
_entity_poly.pdbx_seq_one_letter_code
_entity_poly.pdbx_strand_id
1 'polypeptide(L)'
;MSAKSFADSNIPLQPAHPSPLQQWRRPLLFGILLFVICSWKLHEVFFDRNAVLHSSPQPFPVYTDWDDVPTSEKLHWVRCILPGMTGDRYLCARLTVPVDYQRPLNQSSDNPKVHVAMVLLPAPGHGIDTGRFSESPLVLNPGGPGGVGTAFVYPPRGPTIQAIAGGDIDLLGFDPRGIGATVPRGDCFIEGDTTSAMAKRFAQMRRMTWMLSAHDVGLPNGTNEALDALAHRARAVSKLCSRKDGEDSAFRYMGTPNVAADIKSIVEAHDDWLDENGFETVSHGARLRSPSEAAPPPTKRKLVYWGFSYGTFIGQTFAAMYRRLILDGVVDTRVYDEPTWWVSTMRDSDAIVDKFFHYCHLAGERCDFFRKGDTPDDIKTRYDQVMARLRADPVTIIPSYTTIPVILMESDIKKIIFQALYAPMMLFPLIADLLNRVYTEADLSNYVNAGDLIPMCSPEFQMPPALDVSEAQAAISCSDQRVKVFEELIVLVSAQRNDTLEGVFKRTSEYTSFADVLMSIMMSCEGWDIEARFPSPDWDANFHNPDPVNTSFPIVFVGNTHDPVTPLGSAVDMSQNFVNAGVFELQTEGHCTLASVSVCAVTKIRDYLQKGVVPPHPVVAADGTLSGWDKCKSDEWPWKPFTANAAMHAEDLHVLQAFRDVHAEITRLLTPPTKLRLHDM
;
A
#
# COMPACT_ATOMS: atom_id res chain seq x y z
N MET A 1 26.19 106.80 37.44
CA MET A 1 27.34 107.66 37.09
C MET A 1 28.18 106.94 36.04
N SER A 2 28.64 107.70 35.06
CA SER A 2 29.70 107.45 34.09
C SER A 2 29.48 106.47 32.95
N ALA A 3 29.86 106.98 31.78
CA ALA A 3 29.82 106.43 30.44
C ALA A 3 31.21 105.90 30.00
N LYS A 4 31.26 105.48 28.72
CA LYS A 4 32.41 105.19 27.82
C LYS A 4 32.96 103.76 27.89
N SER A 5 33.42 103.12 26.82
CA SER A 5 33.50 103.42 25.36
C SER A 5 34.10 102.18 24.65
N PHE A 6 33.66 101.96 23.40
CA PHE A 6 34.29 101.31 22.22
C PHE A 6 35.58 100.47 22.35
N ALA A 7 35.62 99.26 21.73
CA ALA A 7 35.99 99.06 20.31
C ALA A 7 36.07 97.55 19.93
N ASP A 8 35.51 97.21 18.75
CA ASP A 8 35.96 96.29 17.66
C ASP A 8 36.63 94.93 18.00
N SER A 9 36.42 93.80 17.32
CA SER A 9 35.85 93.44 16.01
C SER A 9 35.82 91.89 15.89
N ASN A 10 34.93 91.36 15.04
CA ASN A 10 35.07 90.16 14.19
C ASN A 10 33.75 89.36 14.06
N ILE A 11 33.19 89.35 12.85
CA ILE A 11 32.11 88.45 12.41
C ILE A 11 32.78 87.29 11.64
N PRO A 12 32.34 86.02 11.82
CA PRO A 12 31.84 85.30 10.64
C PRO A 12 30.62 84.40 10.90
N LEU A 13 29.59 84.61 10.06
CA LEU A 13 28.79 83.64 9.28
C LEU A 13 28.22 82.37 9.93
N GLN A 14 26.88 82.31 10.01
CA GLN A 14 26.07 81.09 10.24
C GLN A 14 26.17 80.09 9.06
N PRO A 15 26.22 78.77 9.31
CA PRO A 15 25.93 77.76 8.30
C PRO A 15 24.42 77.52 8.13
N ALA A 16 24.01 77.37 6.87
CA ALA A 16 22.66 77.19 6.40
C ALA A 16 21.99 75.87 6.83
N HIS A 17 20.69 75.92 7.11
CA HIS A 17 19.82 74.75 7.25
C HIS A 17 19.57 74.08 5.88
N PRO A 18 19.69 72.74 5.75
CA PRO A 18 19.30 72.04 4.53
C PRO A 18 17.77 71.92 4.40
N SER A 19 17.28 71.95 3.16
CA SER A 19 15.86 72.00 2.78
C SER A 19 15.12 70.66 3.01
N PRO A 20 13.77 70.67 3.12
CA PRO A 20 12.95 69.49 3.49
C PRO A 20 13.04 68.31 2.51
N LEU A 21 13.55 68.54 1.29
CA LEU A 21 13.65 67.53 0.23
C LEU A 21 14.83 66.56 0.40
N GLN A 22 15.77 66.83 1.31
CA GLN A 22 16.90 65.92 1.58
C GLN A 22 16.66 64.93 2.73
N GLN A 23 15.66 65.14 3.59
CA GLN A 23 15.37 64.23 4.72
C GLN A 23 14.65 62.94 4.31
N TRP A 24 13.92 62.92 3.20
CA TRP A 24 13.16 61.74 2.76
C TRP A 24 13.91 60.82 1.79
N ARG A 25 15.02 61.26 1.20
CA ARG A 25 15.77 60.46 0.21
C ARG A 25 16.39 59.20 0.82
N ARG A 26 16.92 59.28 2.05
CA ARG A 26 17.53 58.14 2.74
C ARG A 26 16.52 57.07 3.18
N PRO A 27 15.40 57.40 3.85
CA PRO A 27 14.40 56.39 4.21
C PRO A 27 13.66 55.82 2.99
N LEU A 28 13.44 56.60 1.92
CA LEU A 28 12.84 56.10 0.68
C LEU A 28 13.76 55.11 -0.06
N LEU A 29 15.06 55.41 -0.16
CA LEU A 29 16.05 54.48 -0.73
C LEU A 29 16.19 53.21 0.11
N PHE A 30 16.13 53.32 1.44
CA PHE A 30 16.14 52.14 2.32
C PHE A 30 14.87 51.29 2.17
N GLY A 31 13.70 51.94 2.03
CA GLY A 31 12.43 51.25 1.80
C GLY A 31 12.37 50.54 0.44
N ILE A 32 12.89 51.16 -0.63
CA ILE A 32 12.98 50.52 -1.96
C ILE A 32 13.98 49.36 -1.92
N LEU A 33 15.13 49.51 -1.25
CA LEU A 33 16.11 48.42 -1.11
C LEU A 33 15.52 47.23 -0.34
N LEU A 34 14.82 47.48 0.77
CA LEU A 34 14.10 46.45 1.53
C LEU A 34 12.99 45.80 0.71
N PHE A 35 12.24 46.57 -0.06
CA PHE A 35 11.21 46.03 -0.95
C PHE A 35 11.84 45.15 -2.04
N VAL A 36 12.94 45.55 -2.67
CA VAL A 36 13.66 44.75 -3.68
C VAL A 36 14.27 43.50 -3.06
N ILE A 37 14.86 43.57 -1.87
CA ILE A 37 15.41 42.39 -1.17
C ILE A 37 14.29 41.44 -0.74
N CYS A 38 13.18 41.95 -0.20
CA CYS A 38 12.01 41.14 0.13
C CYS A 38 11.36 40.54 -1.12
N SER A 39 11.24 41.30 -2.22
CA SER A 39 10.71 40.81 -3.49
C SER A 39 11.63 39.77 -4.12
N TRP A 40 12.95 39.94 -4.01
CA TRP A 40 13.93 38.98 -4.49
C TRP A 40 13.92 37.70 -3.65
N LYS A 41 13.86 37.80 -2.31
CA LYS A 41 13.66 36.63 -1.45
C LYS A 41 12.29 35.98 -1.61
N LEU A 42 11.23 36.76 -1.83
CA LEU A 42 9.91 36.23 -2.17
C LEU A 42 9.96 35.57 -3.56
N HIS A 43 10.71 36.10 -4.51
CA HIS A 43 10.90 35.47 -5.81
C HIS A 43 11.71 34.15 -5.70
N GLU A 44 12.75 34.07 -4.88
CA GLU A 44 13.43 32.80 -4.59
C GLU A 44 12.50 31.81 -3.84
N VAL A 45 11.69 32.29 -2.89
CA VAL A 45 10.74 31.42 -2.15
C VAL A 45 9.57 30.93 -3.01
N PHE A 46 9.08 31.75 -3.94
CA PHE A 46 7.92 31.44 -4.79
C PHE A 46 8.29 30.85 -6.17
N PHE A 47 9.47 31.16 -6.73
CA PHE A 47 9.86 30.75 -8.08
C PHE A 47 11.11 29.85 -8.16
N ASP A 48 11.96 29.74 -7.11
CA ASP A 48 13.09 28.79 -7.09
C ASP A 48 12.75 27.41 -6.48
N ARG A 49 11.47 27.06 -6.36
CA ARG A 49 11.06 25.67 -6.05
C ARG A 49 11.37 24.65 -7.14
N ASN A 50 11.97 25.06 -8.26
CA ASN A 50 12.53 24.18 -9.29
C ASN A 50 14.07 24.12 -9.27
N ALA A 51 14.71 24.47 -8.15
CA ALA A 51 16.15 24.25 -7.98
C ALA A 51 16.42 22.74 -7.86
N VAL A 52 16.58 22.11 -9.03
CA VAL A 52 17.29 20.85 -9.24
C VAL A 52 18.52 20.87 -8.33
N LEU A 53 18.59 19.94 -7.37
CA LEU A 53 19.81 19.66 -6.61
C LEU A 53 20.87 19.15 -7.58
N HIS A 54 21.51 20.05 -8.34
CA HIS A 54 22.70 19.75 -9.13
C HIS A 54 23.89 19.60 -8.17
N SER A 55 23.92 18.48 -7.46
CA SER A 55 25.16 17.97 -6.89
C SER A 55 25.85 17.09 -7.94
N SER A 56 26.93 17.63 -8.50
CA SER A 56 27.81 17.00 -9.50
C SER A 56 27.23 16.83 -10.92
N PRO A 57 28.00 17.04 -12.00
CA PRO A 57 27.59 16.72 -13.36
C PRO A 57 27.55 15.19 -13.51
N GLN A 58 26.46 14.58 -13.05
CA GLN A 58 26.09 13.25 -13.49
C GLN A 58 25.62 13.34 -14.95
N PRO A 59 26.00 12.41 -15.83
CA PRO A 59 25.64 12.46 -17.25
C PRO A 59 24.12 12.34 -17.52
N PHE A 60 23.30 12.10 -16.49
CA PHE A 60 21.85 11.92 -16.58
C PHE A 60 21.09 12.73 -15.51
N PRO A 61 19.96 13.36 -15.85
CA PRO A 61 19.10 14.02 -14.87
C PRO A 61 18.54 13.01 -13.86
N VAL A 62 18.46 13.41 -12.59
CA VAL A 62 17.88 12.62 -11.49
C VAL A 62 16.60 13.28 -11.03
N TYR A 63 15.48 12.55 -11.07
CA TYR A 63 14.15 13.07 -10.74
C TYR A 63 13.79 12.81 -9.28
N THR A 64 13.19 13.80 -8.62
CA THR A 64 12.76 13.73 -7.21
C THR A 64 11.24 13.85 -7.02
N ASP A 65 10.50 14.15 -8.09
CA ASP A 65 9.03 14.20 -8.12
C ASP A 65 8.50 13.39 -9.32
N TRP A 66 7.37 12.73 -9.14
CA TRP A 66 6.69 11.98 -10.19
C TRP A 66 6.12 12.88 -11.29
N ASP A 67 5.71 14.08 -10.94
CA ASP A 67 5.16 15.04 -11.91
C ASP A 67 6.23 15.51 -12.92
N ASP A 68 7.50 15.47 -12.53
CA ASP A 68 8.63 15.84 -13.39
C ASP A 68 9.05 14.70 -14.34
N VAL A 69 8.72 13.44 -14.03
CA VAL A 69 9.05 12.29 -14.88
C VAL A 69 8.21 12.37 -16.17
N PRO A 70 8.84 12.37 -17.36
CA PRO A 70 8.13 12.51 -18.61
C PRO A 70 7.23 11.30 -18.89
N THR A 71 6.03 11.57 -19.42
CA THR A 71 5.13 10.53 -19.92
C THR A 71 5.49 10.19 -21.37
N SER A 72 5.39 8.91 -21.74
CA SER A 72 5.67 8.47 -23.11
C SER A 72 4.92 7.20 -23.48
N GLU A 73 4.64 7.00 -24.76
CA GLU A 73 4.09 5.76 -25.32
C GLU A 73 5.13 4.64 -25.39
N LYS A 74 6.41 4.98 -25.27
CA LYS A 74 7.53 4.04 -25.12
C LYS A 74 8.16 4.19 -23.74
N LEU A 75 8.82 3.14 -23.25
CA LEU A 75 9.54 3.25 -21.99
C LEU A 75 10.79 4.12 -22.15
N HIS A 76 10.82 5.19 -21.36
CA HIS A 76 11.99 6.01 -21.13
C HIS A 76 12.33 5.98 -19.65
N TRP A 77 13.25 5.09 -19.29
CA TRP A 77 13.75 4.97 -17.92
C TRP A 77 14.68 6.13 -17.60
N VAL A 78 14.40 6.82 -16.51
CA VAL A 78 15.25 7.88 -15.94
C VAL A 78 15.69 7.49 -14.55
N ARG A 79 16.86 7.98 -14.11
CA ARG A 79 17.25 7.81 -12.70
C ARG A 79 16.34 8.64 -11.82
N CYS A 80 15.94 8.09 -10.69
CA CYS A 80 15.09 8.80 -9.75
C CYS A 80 15.54 8.54 -8.30
N ILE A 81 15.30 9.55 -7.45
CA ILE A 81 15.47 9.49 -6.00
C ILE A 81 14.20 10.10 -5.41
N LEU A 82 13.13 9.29 -5.42
CA LEU A 82 11.82 9.71 -4.93
C LEU A 82 11.75 9.63 -3.40
N PRO A 83 10.80 10.32 -2.74
CA PRO A 83 10.63 10.24 -1.31
C PRO A 83 10.40 8.79 -0.84
N GLY A 84 11.17 8.36 0.17
CA GLY A 84 11.17 6.98 0.67
C GLY A 84 12.16 6.05 -0.05
N MET A 85 12.77 6.49 -1.15
CA MET A 85 13.81 5.77 -1.84
C MET A 85 15.19 6.08 -1.23
N THR A 86 16.01 5.05 -1.02
CA THR A 86 17.42 5.23 -0.63
C THR A 86 18.32 4.41 -1.55
N GLY A 87 19.40 5.01 -2.03
CA GLY A 87 20.27 4.46 -3.08
C GLY A 87 20.04 5.10 -4.45
N ASP A 88 20.96 4.87 -5.38
CA ASP A 88 21.05 5.54 -6.69
C ASP A 88 20.79 4.60 -7.89
N ARG A 89 20.35 3.37 -7.62
CA ARG A 89 20.15 2.33 -8.64
C ARG A 89 18.75 2.28 -9.25
N TYR A 90 17.79 3.02 -8.69
CA TYR A 90 16.39 2.96 -9.14
C TYR A 90 16.18 3.74 -10.44
N LEU A 91 15.35 3.17 -11.30
CA LEU A 91 14.88 3.82 -12.50
C LEU A 91 13.37 4.02 -12.41
N CYS A 92 12.89 5.17 -12.88
CA CYS A 92 11.48 5.50 -12.96
C CYS A 92 11.05 5.70 -14.41
N ALA A 93 9.80 5.39 -14.73
CA ALA A 93 9.18 5.65 -16.02
C ALA A 93 7.67 5.90 -15.85
N ARG A 94 7.06 6.59 -16.83
CA ARG A 94 5.61 6.76 -16.93
C ARG A 94 5.12 6.32 -18.30
N LEU A 95 4.60 5.10 -18.37
CA LEU A 95 4.12 4.49 -19.61
C LEU A 95 2.69 4.93 -19.93
N THR A 96 2.49 5.41 -21.15
CA THR A 96 1.18 5.86 -21.63
C THR A 96 0.43 4.69 -22.26
N VAL A 97 -0.74 4.39 -21.72
CA VAL A 97 -1.64 3.32 -22.18
C VAL A 97 -3.06 3.85 -22.39
N PRO A 98 -3.92 3.14 -23.14
CA PRO A 98 -5.32 3.53 -23.31
C PRO A 98 -6.09 3.48 -21.98
N VAL A 99 -6.94 4.48 -21.75
CA VAL A 99 -7.98 4.39 -20.71
C VAL A 99 -8.95 3.23 -21.03
N ASP A 100 -9.37 3.14 -22.29
CA ASP A 100 -10.28 2.13 -22.82
C ASP A 100 -9.55 1.26 -23.85
N TYR A 101 -9.26 0.01 -23.53
CA TYR A 101 -8.57 -0.91 -24.45
C TYR A 101 -9.42 -1.37 -25.65
N GLN A 102 -10.73 -1.08 -25.70
CA GLN A 102 -11.54 -1.24 -26.92
C GLN A 102 -11.33 -0.11 -27.92
N ARG A 103 -10.65 0.98 -27.52
CA ARG A 103 -10.33 2.13 -28.37
C ARG A 103 -8.80 2.24 -28.50
N PRO A 104 -8.23 2.13 -29.71
CA PRO A 104 -6.78 2.25 -29.88
C PRO A 104 -6.24 3.55 -29.30
N LEU A 105 -5.05 3.51 -28.69
CA LEU A 105 -4.40 4.67 -28.06
C LEU A 105 -4.41 5.93 -28.96
N ASN A 106 -4.15 5.73 -30.25
CA ASN A 106 -3.94 6.78 -31.25
C ASN A 106 -5.16 7.05 -32.14
N GLN A 107 -6.37 6.68 -31.70
CA GLN A 107 -7.61 6.98 -32.44
C GLN A 107 -7.88 8.50 -32.55
N SER A 108 -7.42 9.30 -31.59
CA SER A 108 -7.44 10.77 -31.60
C SER A 108 -6.29 11.32 -30.73
N SER A 109 -5.80 12.54 -31.01
CA SER A 109 -4.87 13.25 -30.12
C SER A 109 -5.47 13.50 -28.74
N ASP A 110 -6.80 13.55 -28.67
CA ASP A 110 -7.59 13.86 -27.47
C ASP A 110 -8.12 12.60 -26.79
N ASN A 111 -7.65 11.41 -27.20
CA ASN A 111 -8.04 10.18 -26.54
C ASN A 111 -7.63 10.21 -25.05
N PRO A 112 -8.53 9.84 -24.12
CA PRO A 112 -8.15 9.70 -22.73
C PRO A 112 -7.01 8.70 -22.55
N LYS A 113 -5.95 9.13 -21.86
CA LYS A 113 -4.72 8.37 -21.63
C LYS A 113 -4.53 8.08 -20.14
N VAL A 114 -3.99 6.92 -19.83
CA VAL A 114 -3.46 6.60 -18.50
C VAL A 114 -1.94 6.64 -18.58
N HIS A 115 -1.30 7.31 -17.62
CA HIS A 115 0.15 7.36 -17.52
C HIS A 115 0.60 6.54 -16.31
N VAL A 116 0.85 5.25 -16.56
CA VAL A 116 1.21 4.25 -15.56
C VAL A 116 2.60 4.52 -15.01
N ALA A 117 2.70 4.83 -13.72
CA ALA A 117 3.94 5.04 -13.01
C ALA A 117 4.62 3.71 -12.67
N MET A 118 5.93 3.62 -12.92
CA MET A 118 6.70 2.39 -12.78
C MET A 118 8.08 2.65 -12.20
N VAL A 119 8.54 1.75 -11.34
CA VAL A 119 9.89 1.75 -10.77
C VAL A 119 10.56 0.42 -11.07
N LEU A 120 11.76 0.47 -11.64
CA LEU A 120 12.66 -0.67 -11.81
C LEU A 120 13.77 -0.59 -10.76
N LEU A 121 13.97 -1.68 -10.03
CA LEU A 121 15.14 -1.92 -9.20
C LEU A 121 16.02 -2.98 -9.88
N PRO A 122 17.08 -2.57 -10.58
CA PRO A 122 18.02 -3.51 -11.19
C PRO A 122 18.72 -4.39 -10.14
N ALA A 123 19.01 -5.63 -10.52
CA ALA A 123 19.85 -6.52 -9.72
C ALA A 123 21.26 -5.92 -9.55
N PRO A 124 22.03 -6.34 -8.53
CA PRO A 124 23.43 -5.96 -8.41
C PRO A 124 24.21 -6.29 -9.69
N GLY A 125 24.88 -5.29 -10.27
CA GLY A 125 25.61 -5.41 -11.54
C GLY A 125 24.76 -5.16 -12.80
N HIS A 126 23.44 -5.01 -12.66
CA HIS A 126 22.55 -4.54 -13.72
C HIS A 126 22.37 -3.01 -13.64
N GLY A 127 21.93 -2.41 -14.75
CA GLY A 127 21.66 -0.98 -14.84
C GLY A 127 22.04 -0.37 -16.18
N ILE A 128 21.64 0.89 -16.37
CA ILE A 128 21.88 1.64 -17.62
C ILE A 128 23.38 1.73 -17.92
N ASP A 129 24.20 1.93 -16.89
CA ASP A 129 25.65 2.09 -17.04
C ASP A 129 26.36 0.79 -17.44
N THR A 130 25.84 -0.36 -17.00
CA THR A 130 26.39 -1.67 -17.37
C THR A 130 25.79 -2.19 -18.66
N GLY A 131 24.69 -1.58 -19.13
CA GLY A 131 23.94 -2.03 -20.29
C GLY A 131 23.37 -3.44 -20.12
N ARG A 132 23.18 -3.88 -18.88
CA ARG A 132 22.81 -5.26 -18.53
C ARG A 132 21.55 -5.27 -17.68
N PHE A 133 20.59 -6.11 -18.04
CA PHE A 133 19.30 -6.25 -17.37
C PHE A 133 18.81 -7.71 -17.38
N SER A 134 17.78 -8.01 -16.60
CA SER A 134 17.02 -9.25 -16.70
C SER A 134 16.39 -9.38 -18.10
N GLU A 135 16.36 -10.60 -18.63
CA GLU A 135 15.52 -10.91 -19.80
C GLU A 135 14.04 -10.65 -19.50
N SER A 136 13.60 -10.91 -18.28
CA SER A 136 12.26 -10.50 -17.82
C SER A 136 12.34 -10.09 -16.35
N PRO A 137 11.95 -8.86 -15.99
CA PRO A 137 11.92 -8.45 -14.61
C PRO A 137 10.82 -9.21 -13.86
N LEU A 138 11.01 -9.38 -12.55
CA LEU A 138 9.97 -9.85 -11.65
C LEU A 138 9.01 -8.70 -11.37
N VAL A 139 7.83 -8.75 -11.97
CA VAL A 139 6.78 -7.76 -11.75
C VAL A 139 6.06 -8.05 -10.44
N LEU A 140 5.98 -7.03 -9.58
CA LEU A 140 5.42 -7.13 -8.24
C LEU A 140 4.12 -6.34 -8.14
N ASN A 141 3.16 -6.88 -7.38
CA ASN A 141 1.97 -6.15 -6.96
C ASN A 141 1.65 -6.45 -5.50
N PRO A 142 1.56 -5.43 -4.62
CA PRO A 142 1.31 -5.62 -3.18
C PRO A 142 -0.14 -5.99 -2.83
N GLY A 143 -1.08 -5.86 -3.76
CA GLY A 143 -2.50 -6.04 -3.49
C GLY A 143 -3.20 -4.81 -2.91
N GLY A 144 -4.07 -5.02 -1.93
CA GLY A 144 -5.04 -4.05 -1.41
C GLY A 144 -6.49 -4.50 -1.68
N PRO A 145 -7.14 -4.11 -2.81
CA PRO A 145 -6.66 -3.22 -3.88
C PRO A 145 -6.34 -1.82 -3.38
N GLY A 146 -5.64 -1.03 -4.19
CA GLY A 146 -5.22 0.32 -3.82
C GLY A 146 -3.76 0.46 -3.38
N GLY A 147 -3.04 -0.66 -3.24
CA GLY A 147 -1.63 -0.65 -2.88
C GLY A 147 -0.74 -0.01 -3.95
N VAL A 148 0.19 0.85 -3.51
CA VAL A 148 1.13 1.58 -4.36
C VAL A 148 2.31 0.66 -4.72
N GLY A 149 2.29 0.07 -5.91
CA GLY A 149 3.29 -0.91 -6.34
C GLY A 149 4.69 -0.32 -6.59
N THR A 150 4.78 0.96 -6.98
CA THR A 150 6.07 1.66 -7.08
C THR A 150 6.76 1.79 -5.71
N ALA A 151 6.00 2.10 -4.66
CA ALA A 151 6.53 2.18 -3.30
C ALA A 151 6.84 0.80 -2.71
N PHE A 152 6.21 -0.27 -3.20
CA PHE A 152 6.47 -1.62 -2.75
C PHE A 152 7.88 -2.13 -3.11
N VAL A 153 8.50 -1.56 -4.14
CA VAL A 153 9.89 -1.86 -4.52
C VAL A 153 10.93 -0.98 -3.80
N TYR A 154 10.50 -0.04 -2.95
CA TYR A 154 11.41 0.78 -2.16
C TYR A 154 12.09 -0.03 -1.05
N PRO A 155 13.25 0.42 -0.55
CA PRO A 155 13.90 -0.24 0.56
C PRO A 155 13.09 -0.06 1.84
N PRO A 156 13.09 -1.06 2.74
CA PRO A 156 13.78 -2.35 2.68
C PRO A 156 13.00 -3.46 1.95
N ARG A 157 11.74 -3.24 1.56
CA ARG A 157 10.86 -4.29 0.99
C ARG A 157 11.37 -4.81 -0.36
N GLY A 158 11.64 -3.94 -1.32
CA GLY A 158 12.15 -4.33 -2.64
C GLY A 158 13.45 -5.15 -2.56
N PRO A 159 14.51 -4.65 -1.91
CA PRO A 159 15.74 -5.42 -1.68
C PRO A 159 15.51 -6.76 -0.99
N THR A 160 14.55 -6.85 -0.05
CA THR A 160 14.19 -8.11 0.61
C THR A 160 13.57 -9.10 -0.36
N ILE A 161 12.61 -8.67 -1.18
CA ILE A 161 12.01 -9.52 -2.22
C ILE A 161 13.07 -9.94 -3.25
N GLN A 162 13.97 -9.04 -3.64
CA GLN A 162 15.07 -9.33 -4.55
C GLN A 162 15.98 -10.42 -3.97
N ALA A 163 16.32 -10.33 -2.68
CA ALA A 163 17.11 -11.35 -1.99
C ALA A 163 16.39 -12.71 -1.92
N ILE A 164 15.08 -12.71 -1.62
CA ILE A 164 14.27 -13.95 -1.59
C ILE A 164 14.26 -14.60 -2.97
N ALA A 165 14.10 -13.81 -4.03
CA ALA A 165 14.11 -14.27 -5.41
C ALA A 165 15.49 -14.77 -5.91
N GLY A 166 16.55 -14.60 -5.11
CA GLY A 166 17.91 -15.08 -5.40
C GLY A 166 18.93 -13.99 -5.73
N GLY A 167 18.52 -12.73 -5.73
CA GLY A 167 19.41 -11.56 -5.83
C GLY A 167 19.82 -11.16 -7.24
N ASP A 168 19.51 -11.96 -8.27
CA ASP A 168 19.97 -11.80 -9.65
C ASP A 168 18.87 -11.39 -10.63
N ILE A 169 17.71 -10.97 -10.11
CA ILE A 169 16.55 -10.53 -10.89
C ILE A 169 16.23 -9.06 -10.64
N ASP A 170 16.04 -8.31 -11.72
CA ASP A 170 15.47 -6.97 -11.69
C ASP A 170 14.02 -7.04 -11.18
N LEU A 171 13.66 -6.14 -10.28
CA LEU A 171 12.28 -6.01 -9.79
C LEU A 171 11.59 -4.84 -10.48
N LEU A 172 10.33 -5.02 -10.87
CA LEU A 172 9.50 -3.97 -11.42
C LEU A 172 8.24 -3.82 -10.59
N GLY A 173 8.06 -2.64 -9.99
CA GLY A 173 6.82 -2.24 -9.33
C GLY A 173 6.09 -1.22 -10.20
N PHE A 174 4.77 -1.30 -10.27
CA PHE A 174 3.95 -0.31 -10.98
C PHE A 174 2.72 0.06 -10.15
N ASP A 175 2.26 1.30 -10.31
CA ASP A 175 1.02 1.75 -9.70
C ASP A 175 -0.13 1.45 -10.68
N PRO A 176 -1.12 0.62 -10.32
CA PRO A 176 -2.28 0.40 -11.18
C PRO A 176 -2.98 1.71 -11.54
N ARG A 177 -3.73 1.72 -12.64
CA ARG A 177 -4.58 2.85 -13.03
C ARG A 177 -5.38 3.41 -11.85
N GLY A 178 -5.31 4.73 -11.66
CA GLY A 178 -5.95 5.42 -10.55
C GLY A 178 -5.22 5.37 -9.20
N ILE A 179 -4.12 4.63 -9.07
CA ILE A 179 -3.33 4.45 -7.84
C ILE A 179 -2.07 5.28 -7.85
N GLY A 180 -1.67 5.78 -6.66
CA GLY A 180 -0.36 6.36 -6.42
C GLY A 180 -0.02 7.48 -7.40
N ALA A 181 1.06 7.30 -8.16
CA ALA A 181 1.54 8.26 -9.15
C ALA A 181 0.96 8.06 -10.56
N THR A 182 0.17 7.01 -10.77
CA THR A 182 -0.54 6.80 -12.04
C THR A 182 -1.71 7.78 -12.16
N VAL A 183 -1.77 8.47 -13.29
CA VAL A 183 -2.82 9.47 -13.57
C VAL A 183 -3.67 9.07 -14.79
N PRO A 184 -4.95 9.46 -14.85
CA PRO A 184 -5.71 10.17 -13.81
C PRO A 184 -5.88 9.34 -12.52
N ARG A 185 -5.88 10.01 -11.36
CA ARG A 185 -6.01 9.35 -10.05
C ARG A 185 -7.47 9.10 -9.70
N GLY A 186 -7.75 8.01 -8.98
CA GLY A 186 -9.05 7.76 -8.35
C GLY A 186 -9.23 8.59 -7.07
N ASP A 187 -9.19 9.91 -7.18
CA ASP A 187 -9.33 10.85 -6.06
C ASP A 187 -10.58 11.71 -6.27
N CYS A 188 -11.57 11.61 -5.39
CA CYS A 188 -12.78 12.45 -5.47
C CYS A 188 -12.82 13.64 -4.52
N PHE A 189 -11.81 13.79 -3.64
CA PHE A 189 -11.64 14.97 -2.79
C PHE A 189 -10.85 16.10 -3.47
N ILE A 190 -10.09 15.78 -4.53
CA ILE A 190 -9.30 16.75 -5.29
C ILE A 190 -10.16 17.67 -6.15
N GLU A 191 -9.77 18.95 -6.21
CA GLU A 191 -10.41 20.00 -7.00
C GLU A 191 -9.37 20.89 -7.67
N GLY A 192 -9.75 21.48 -8.81
CA GLY A 192 -8.87 22.35 -9.58
C GLY A 192 -7.84 21.57 -10.40
N ASP A 193 -6.65 22.12 -10.53
CA ASP A 193 -5.52 21.48 -11.21
C ASP A 193 -5.01 20.28 -10.41
N THR A 194 -5.33 19.06 -10.88
CA THR A 194 -4.98 17.81 -10.22
C THR A 194 -3.48 17.51 -10.20
N THR A 195 -2.70 18.22 -11.02
CA THR A 195 -1.23 18.13 -11.01
C THR A 195 -0.61 19.00 -9.93
N SER A 196 -1.33 20.01 -9.42
CA SER A 196 -0.82 20.91 -8.39
C SER A 196 -0.60 20.19 -7.05
N ALA A 197 0.63 20.28 -6.53
CA ALA A 197 0.95 19.82 -5.16
C ALA A 197 0.03 20.44 -4.09
N MET A 198 -0.42 21.68 -4.31
CA MET A 198 -1.36 22.37 -3.42
C MET A 198 -2.74 21.71 -3.45
N ALA A 199 -3.27 21.40 -4.65
CA ALA A 199 -4.55 20.72 -4.79
C ALA A 199 -4.52 19.32 -4.14
N LYS A 200 -3.45 18.56 -4.36
CA LYS A 200 -3.21 17.25 -3.72
C LYS A 200 -3.22 17.36 -2.18
N ARG A 201 -2.56 18.37 -1.60
CA ARG A 201 -2.59 18.61 -0.14
C ARG A 201 -3.97 18.99 0.38
N PHE A 202 -4.71 19.84 -0.32
CA PHE A 202 -6.09 20.18 0.07
C PHE A 202 -7.03 18.99 -0.01
N ALA A 203 -6.91 18.15 -1.05
CA ALA A 203 -7.65 16.90 -1.16
C ALA A 203 -7.40 16.03 0.08
N GLN A 204 -6.13 15.86 0.43
CA GLN A 204 -5.75 15.07 1.60
C GLN A 204 -6.25 15.69 2.91
N MET A 205 -6.18 17.01 3.09
CA MET A 205 -6.72 17.66 4.30
C MET A 205 -8.24 17.43 4.45
N ARG A 206 -8.99 17.51 3.34
CA ARG A 206 -10.43 17.23 3.34
C ARG A 206 -10.72 15.78 3.70
N ARG A 207 -9.95 14.85 3.13
CA ARG A 207 -10.04 13.41 3.42
C ARG A 207 -9.75 13.11 4.88
N MET A 208 -8.64 13.60 5.41
CA MET A 208 -8.29 13.42 6.82
C MET A 208 -9.34 14.05 7.75
N THR A 209 -9.84 15.25 7.44
CA THR A 209 -10.94 15.87 8.21
C THR A 209 -12.19 15.00 8.19
N TRP A 210 -12.54 14.43 7.02
CA TRP A 210 -13.65 13.51 6.90
C TRP A 210 -13.44 12.24 7.74
N MET A 211 -12.28 11.59 7.65
CA MET A 211 -11.93 10.39 8.44
C MET A 211 -11.92 10.67 9.94
N LEU A 212 -11.33 11.79 10.37
CA LEU A 212 -11.31 12.23 11.77
C LEU A 212 -12.73 12.39 12.34
N SER A 213 -13.65 12.95 11.56
CA SER A 213 -15.06 13.05 11.98
C SER A 213 -15.80 11.70 12.09
N ALA A 214 -15.23 10.62 11.55
CA ALA A 214 -15.79 9.27 11.67
C ALA A 214 -15.32 8.55 12.94
N HIS A 215 -14.23 9.01 13.55
CA HIS A 215 -13.60 8.33 14.69
C HIS A 215 -14.61 8.06 15.80
N ASP A 216 -15.36 9.08 16.20
CA ASP A 216 -16.33 8.99 17.31
C ASP A 216 -17.58 8.15 16.98
N VAL A 217 -17.77 7.77 15.70
CA VAL A 217 -18.79 6.79 15.30
C VAL A 217 -18.34 5.36 15.60
N GLY A 218 -17.02 5.12 15.62
CA GLY A 218 -16.44 3.82 15.96
C GLY A 218 -16.60 2.76 14.85
N LEU A 219 -16.88 1.53 15.27
CA LEU A 219 -17.18 0.40 14.39
C LEU A 219 -18.69 0.16 14.29
N PRO A 220 -19.19 -0.60 13.30
CA PRO A 220 -20.61 -0.90 13.12
C PRO A 220 -21.35 -1.41 14.37
N ASN A 221 -20.67 -2.09 15.29
CA ASN A 221 -21.24 -2.59 16.55
C ASN A 221 -20.93 -1.72 17.78
N GLY A 222 -20.41 -0.50 17.57
CA GLY A 222 -20.01 0.40 18.65
C GLY A 222 -21.20 1.02 19.39
N THR A 223 -22.21 1.46 18.64
CA THR A 223 -23.48 1.98 19.16
C THR A 223 -24.64 1.49 18.30
N ASN A 224 -25.89 1.66 18.76
CA ASN A 224 -27.07 1.27 17.99
C ASN A 224 -27.20 2.04 16.67
N GLU A 225 -26.67 3.26 16.60
CA GLU A 225 -26.74 4.13 15.43
C GLU A 225 -25.46 4.08 14.55
N ALA A 226 -24.39 3.41 15.00
CA ALA A 226 -23.10 3.42 14.33
C ALA A 226 -23.18 2.84 12.91
N LEU A 227 -23.85 1.70 12.74
CA LEU A 227 -24.03 1.06 11.44
C LEU A 227 -24.74 1.99 10.44
N ASP A 228 -25.86 2.59 10.83
CA ASP A 228 -26.59 3.52 9.95
C ASP A 228 -25.77 4.79 9.65
N ALA A 229 -25.08 5.34 10.65
CA ALA A 229 -24.22 6.51 10.46
C ALA A 229 -23.08 6.22 9.47
N LEU A 230 -22.40 5.09 9.60
CA LEU A 230 -21.33 4.66 8.69
C LEU A 230 -21.88 4.43 7.27
N ALA A 231 -23.07 3.87 7.12
CA ALA A 231 -23.70 3.67 5.81
C ALA A 231 -23.97 5.01 5.11
N HIS A 232 -24.54 5.99 5.81
CA HIS A 232 -24.77 7.32 5.27
C HIS A 232 -23.47 8.03 4.89
N ARG A 233 -22.41 7.83 5.68
CA ARG A 233 -21.09 8.38 5.37
C ARG A 233 -20.50 7.78 4.11
N ALA A 234 -20.63 6.47 3.91
CA ALA A 234 -20.21 5.82 2.67
C ALA A 234 -20.99 6.34 1.45
N ARG A 235 -22.33 6.43 1.53
CA ARG A 235 -23.15 7.02 0.46
C ARG A 235 -22.75 8.46 0.13
N ALA A 236 -22.33 9.24 1.13
CA ALA A 236 -21.87 10.60 0.92
C ALA A 236 -20.56 10.65 0.12
N VAL A 237 -19.61 9.77 0.41
CA VAL A 237 -18.36 9.63 -0.36
C VAL A 237 -18.65 9.11 -1.76
N SER A 238 -19.51 8.10 -1.90
CA SER A 238 -19.95 7.61 -3.21
C SER A 238 -20.50 8.76 -4.05
N LYS A 239 -21.48 9.52 -3.53
CA LYS A 239 -22.07 10.67 -4.23
C LYS A 239 -21.05 11.76 -4.61
N LEU A 240 -20.00 11.94 -3.81
CA LEU A 240 -18.89 12.83 -4.15
C LEU A 240 -18.12 12.28 -5.37
N CYS A 241 -17.77 11.00 -5.35
CA CYS A 241 -17.09 10.32 -6.43
C CYS A 241 -17.93 10.27 -7.73
N SER A 242 -19.25 10.00 -7.66
CA SER A 242 -20.14 10.01 -8.84
C SER A 242 -20.20 11.38 -9.52
N ARG A 243 -20.08 12.47 -8.75
CA ARG A 243 -20.01 13.84 -9.31
C ARG A 243 -18.68 14.15 -9.99
N LYS A 244 -17.63 13.40 -9.66
CA LYS A 244 -16.28 13.53 -10.22
C LYS A 244 -16.03 12.60 -11.39
N ASP A 245 -16.84 11.55 -11.51
CA ASP A 245 -16.84 10.67 -12.66
C ASP A 245 -17.27 11.41 -13.95
N GLY A 246 -16.54 11.18 -15.04
CA GLY A 246 -16.61 11.96 -16.28
C GLY A 246 -15.57 11.51 -17.30
N GLU A 247 -15.44 12.24 -18.43
CA GLU A 247 -14.55 11.85 -19.54
C GLU A 247 -13.06 11.77 -19.14
N ASP A 248 -12.62 12.62 -18.20
CA ASP A 248 -11.23 12.65 -17.70
C ASP A 248 -10.99 11.78 -16.47
N SER A 249 -11.99 11.00 -16.04
CA SER A 249 -11.91 10.20 -14.82
C SER A 249 -11.39 8.78 -15.07
N ALA A 250 -10.60 8.27 -14.13
CA ALA A 250 -10.18 6.87 -14.13
C ALA A 250 -11.29 5.91 -13.67
N PHE A 251 -12.27 6.37 -12.87
CA PHE A 251 -13.10 5.50 -12.03
C PHE A 251 -13.74 4.32 -12.78
N ARG A 252 -14.39 4.57 -13.93
CA ARG A 252 -15.05 3.52 -14.73
C ARG A 252 -14.11 2.49 -15.32
N TYR A 253 -12.81 2.78 -15.35
CA TYR A 253 -11.82 1.98 -16.04
C TYR A 253 -10.82 1.32 -15.10
N MET A 254 -10.99 1.45 -13.77
CA MET A 254 -10.03 0.98 -12.77
C MET A 254 -10.11 -0.51 -12.41
N GLY A 255 -11.15 -1.23 -12.85
CA GLY A 255 -11.32 -2.66 -12.56
C GLY A 255 -10.16 -3.55 -13.02
N THR A 256 -10.04 -4.72 -12.41
CA THR A 256 -8.94 -5.68 -12.61
C THR A 256 -8.64 -6.03 -14.07
N PRO A 257 -9.62 -6.28 -14.96
CA PRO A 257 -9.33 -6.66 -16.34
C PRO A 257 -8.48 -5.63 -17.09
N ASN A 258 -8.71 -4.35 -16.79
CA ASN A 258 -7.97 -3.25 -17.37
C ASN A 258 -6.57 -3.13 -16.79
N VAL A 259 -6.39 -3.37 -15.49
CA VAL A 259 -5.06 -3.45 -14.85
C VAL A 259 -4.25 -4.59 -15.48
N ALA A 260 -4.88 -5.73 -15.76
CA ALA A 260 -4.22 -6.85 -16.41
C ALA A 260 -3.77 -6.52 -17.85
N ALA A 261 -4.58 -5.76 -18.59
CA ALA A 261 -4.19 -5.24 -19.90
C ALA A 261 -3.04 -4.20 -19.79
N ASP A 262 -2.97 -3.41 -18.72
CA ASP A 262 -1.82 -2.54 -18.44
C ASP A 262 -0.54 -3.34 -18.23
N ILE A 263 -0.59 -4.43 -17.47
CA ILE A 263 0.57 -5.33 -17.26
C ILE A 263 1.08 -5.86 -18.60
N LYS A 264 0.18 -6.23 -19.52
CA LYS A 264 0.56 -6.65 -20.88
C LYS A 264 1.35 -5.55 -21.60
N SER A 265 0.81 -4.33 -21.60
CA SER A 265 1.44 -3.17 -22.24
C SER A 265 2.81 -2.85 -21.61
N ILE A 266 2.94 -2.98 -20.29
CA ILE A 266 4.21 -2.82 -19.55
C ILE A 266 5.27 -3.81 -20.04
N VAL A 267 4.90 -5.09 -20.16
CA VAL A 267 5.83 -6.15 -20.59
C VAL A 267 6.26 -5.94 -22.03
N GLU A 268 5.32 -5.62 -22.94
CA GLU A 268 5.62 -5.32 -24.34
C GLU A 268 6.56 -4.11 -24.47
N ALA A 269 6.28 -3.04 -23.73
CA ALA A 269 7.12 -1.85 -23.77
C ALA A 269 8.51 -2.09 -23.15
N HIS A 270 8.63 -2.98 -22.16
CA HIS A 270 9.92 -3.41 -21.60
C HIS A 270 10.72 -4.22 -22.61
N ASP A 271 10.07 -5.13 -23.33
CA ASP A 271 10.70 -5.93 -24.38
C ASP A 271 11.27 -5.06 -25.50
N ASP A 272 10.46 -4.12 -25.99
CA ASP A 272 10.86 -3.18 -27.02
C ASP A 272 12.00 -2.28 -26.54
N TRP A 273 11.96 -1.82 -25.29
CA TRP A 273 13.03 -1.00 -24.71
C TRP A 273 14.37 -1.75 -24.63
N LEU A 274 14.37 -3.03 -24.22
CA LEU A 274 15.58 -3.86 -24.22
C LEU A 274 16.14 -4.03 -25.63
N ASP A 275 15.28 -4.32 -26.60
CA ASP A 275 15.66 -4.57 -28.01
C ASP A 275 16.20 -3.29 -28.69
N GLU A 276 15.52 -2.16 -28.52
CA GLU A 276 15.88 -0.88 -29.15
C GLU A 276 17.23 -0.34 -28.66
N ASN A 277 17.59 -0.64 -27.41
CA ASN A 277 18.86 -0.19 -26.83
C ASN A 277 19.99 -1.24 -26.93
N GLY A 278 19.68 -2.46 -27.37
CA GLY A 278 20.68 -3.52 -27.54
C GLY A 278 21.34 -3.96 -26.22
N PHE A 279 20.60 -3.93 -25.12
CA PHE A 279 21.13 -4.33 -23.80
C PHE A 279 21.45 -5.82 -23.71
N GLU A 280 22.47 -6.17 -22.93
CA GLU A 280 22.76 -7.54 -22.55
C GLU A 280 21.66 -8.03 -21.60
N THR A 281 21.00 -9.14 -21.95
CA THR A 281 19.93 -9.72 -21.14
C THR A 281 20.38 -10.99 -20.45
N VAL A 282 20.07 -11.10 -19.16
CA VAL A 282 20.35 -12.28 -18.33
C VAL A 282 19.09 -13.11 -18.19
N SER A 283 19.15 -14.37 -18.61
CA SER A 283 18.01 -15.29 -18.52
C SER A 283 17.93 -15.97 -17.14
N HIS A 284 16.75 -15.93 -16.51
CA HIS A 284 16.47 -16.62 -15.25
C HIS A 284 16.05 -18.07 -15.51
N GLY A 285 16.97 -19.01 -15.30
CA GLY A 285 16.62 -20.39 -15.01
C GLY A 285 16.10 -21.28 -16.15
N ALA A 286 17.01 -22.13 -16.62
CA ALA A 286 16.85 -23.36 -17.42
C ALA A 286 16.29 -23.24 -18.86
N ARG A 287 17.19 -23.48 -19.82
CA ARG A 287 16.85 -24.17 -21.08
C ARG A 287 16.02 -25.43 -20.77
N LEU A 288 15.05 -25.74 -21.64
CA LEU A 288 14.32 -27.02 -21.83
C LEU A 288 12.85 -27.05 -21.33
N ARG A 289 11.92 -26.67 -22.22
CA ARG A 289 11.05 -27.63 -22.93
C ARG A 289 10.59 -27.02 -24.27
N SER A 290 10.60 -27.85 -25.30
CA SER A 290 10.26 -27.53 -26.70
C SER A 290 8.79 -27.09 -26.83
N PRO A 291 8.47 -26.18 -27.77
CA PRO A 291 7.12 -25.72 -28.02
C PRO A 291 6.30 -26.82 -28.70
N SER A 292 5.33 -27.37 -27.97
CA SER A 292 4.25 -28.13 -28.55
C SER A 292 3.02 -27.85 -27.71
N GLU A 293 2.19 -26.93 -28.20
CA GLU A 293 0.72 -26.95 -28.20
C GLU A 293 0.14 -25.53 -28.16
N ALA A 294 -0.69 -25.25 -29.18
CA ALA A 294 -1.66 -24.17 -29.42
C ALA A 294 -1.40 -22.73 -28.88
N ALA A 295 -1.61 -21.74 -29.77
CA ALA A 295 -1.20 -20.34 -29.66
C ALA A 295 -1.46 -19.64 -28.30
N PRO A 296 -0.51 -18.80 -27.85
CA PRO A 296 -0.60 -17.37 -28.18
C PRO A 296 0.75 -16.75 -28.61
N PRO A 297 0.78 -15.59 -29.30
CA PRO A 297 1.70 -14.55 -28.82
C PRO A 297 1.10 -13.13 -28.88
N PRO A 298 1.62 -12.20 -28.06
CA PRO A 298 2.36 -11.11 -28.71
C PRO A 298 3.66 -10.66 -28.03
N THR A 299 3.97 -11.08 -26.80
CA THR A 299 5.18 -10.62 -26.11
C THR A 299 6.38 -11.50 -26.50
N LYS A 300 7.49 -10.89 -26.93
CA LYS A 300 8.70 -11.62 -27.36
C LYS A 300 9.33 -12.39 -26.21
N ARG A 301 9.29 -11.82 -25.00
CA ARG A 301 9.65 -12.45 -23.73
C ARG A 301 8.37 -12.59 -22.90
N LYS A 302 8.33 -13.55 -21.98
CA LYS A 302 7.10 -13.83 -21.21
C LYS A 302 7.27 -13.33 -19.77
N LEU A 303 6.21 -12.75 -19.20
CA LEU A 303 6.18 -12.17 -17.86
C LEU A 303 6.56 -13.16 -16.75
N VAL A 304 7.34 -12.67 -15.77
CA VAL A 304 7.51 -13.26 -14.43
C VAL A 304 6.79 -12.37 -13.43
N TYR A 305 5.83 -12.92 -12.68
CA TYR A 305 4.95 -12.15 -11.80
C TYR A 305 4.91 -12.74 -10.39
N TRP A 306 4.91 -11.87 -9.38
CA TRP A 306 4.60 -12.24 -8.00
C TRP A 306 3.60 -11.24 -7.42
N GLY A 307 2.37 -11.73 -7.24
CA GLY A 307 1.25 -10.97 -6.69
C GLY A 307 0.99 -11.39 -5.25
N PHE A 308 0.77 -10.40 -4.40
CA PHE A 308 0.43 -10.59 -2.99
C PHE A 308 -1.02 -10.18 -2.75
N SER A 309 -1.77 -10.90 -1.91
CA SER A 309 -3.12 -10.50 -1.52
C SER A 309 -4.04 -10.32 -2.74
N TYR A 310 -4.74 -9.19 -2.88
CA TYR A 310 -5.47 -8.82 -4.11
C TYR A 310 -4.64 -8.89 -5.40
N GLY A 311 -3.30 -8.75 -5.35
CA GLY A 311 -2.42 -9.00 -6.50
C GLY A 311 -2.57 -10.42 -7.05
N THR A 312 -2.97 -11.38 -6.22
CA THR A 312 -3.30 -12.74 -6.67
C THR A 312 -4.56 -12.77 -7.54
N PHE A 313 -5.54 -11.89 -7.30
CA PHE A 313 -6.72 -11.74 -8.15
C PHE A 313 -6.34 -11.20 -9.54
N ILE A 314 -5.45 -10.19 -9.59
CA ILE A 314 -4.86 -9.71 -10.86
C ILE A 314 -4.12 -10.84 -11.58
N GLY A 315 -3.27 -11.58 -10.86
CA GLY A 315 -2.48 -12.68 -11.41
C GLY A 315 -3.35 -13.81 -11.99
N GLN A 316 -4.43 -14.18 -11.30
CA GLN A 316 -5.41 -15.17 -11.77
C GLN A 316 -6.14 -14.69 -13.02
N THR A 317 -6.56 -13.41 -13.06
CA THR A 317 -7.32 -12.82 -14.19
C THR A 317 -6.61 -12.94 -15.53
N PHE A 318 -5.28 -13.06 -15.53
CA PHE A 318 -4.48 -13.05 -16.76
C PHE A 318 -3.48 -14.20 -16.85
N ALA A 319 -3.61 -15.19 -15.96
CA ALA A 319 -2.75 -16.37 -15.82
C ALA A 319 -2.41 -17.09 -17.13
N ALA A 320 -3.34 -17.10 -18.10
CA ALA A 320 -3.17 -17.77 -19.40
C ALA A 320 -2.02 -17.20 -20.26
N MET A 321 -1.52 -15.99 -19.98
CA MET A 321 -0.55 -15.29 -20.84
C MET A 321 0.91 -15.29 -20.32
N TYR A 322 1.23 -15.99 -19.22
CA TYR A 322 2.45 -15.72 -18.46
C TYR A 322 3.39 -16.90 -18.23
N ARG A 323 4.65 -16.59 -17.89
CA ARG A 323 5.78 -17.53 -17.84
C ARG A 323 6.04 -18.15 -16.48
N ARG A 324 5.88 -17.41 -15.40
CA ARG A 324 6.05 -17.88 -14.02
C ARG A 324 5.19 -16.96 -13.16
N LEU A 325 4.32 -17.53 -12.34
CA LEU A 325 3.49 -16.78 -11.40
C LEU A 325 3.64 -17.36 -10.01
N ILE A 326 3.91 -16.49 -9.05
CA ILE A 326 3.76 -16.78 -7.63
C ILE A 326 2.56 -15.96 -7.13
N LEU A 327 1.56 -16.64 -6.60
CA LEU A 327 0.37 -16.04 -6.03
C LEU A 327 0.37 -16.32 -4.53
N ASP A 328 0.62 -15.29 -3.74
CA ASP A 328 0.93 -15.38 -2.31
C ASP A 328 -0.12 -14.65 -1.47
N GLY A 329 -0.78 -15.35 -0.54
CA GLY A 329 -1.97 -14.83 0.13
C GLY A 329 -3.12 -14.73 -0.87
N VAL A 330 -3.71 -15.88 -1.19
CA VAL A 330 -4.54 -16.05 -2.39
C VAL A 330 -5.99 -15.61 -2.15
N VAL A 331 -6.47 -14.71 -3.00
CA VAL A 331 -7.89 -14.34 -3.09
C VAL A 331 -8.65 -15.42 -3.86
N ASP A 332 -9.70 -15.94 -3.24
CA ASP A 332 -10.64 -16.86 -3.88
C ASP A 332 -11.56 -16.09 -4.82
N THR A 333 -11.41 -16.30 -6.12
CA THR A 333 -12.16 -15.54 -7.13
C THR A 333 -13.63 -15.94 -7.22
N ARG A 334 -14.05 -17.09 -6.65
CA ARG A 334 -15.46 -17.52 -6.58
C ARG A 334 -16.26 -16.70 -5.59
N VAL A 335 -15.57 -16.20 -4.57
CA VAL A 335 -16.22 -15.51 -3.48
C VAL A 335 -16.02 -14.02 -3.67
N TYR A 336 -14.85 -13.56 -4.13
CA TYR A 336 -14.49 -12.14 -4.25
C TYR A 336 -15.46 -11.28 -5.10
N ASP A 337 -16.13 -11.88 -6.09
CA ASP A 337 -17.12 -11.19 -6.92
C ASP A 337 -18.52 -11.12 -6.28
N GLU A 338 -18.72 -11.80 -5.14
CA GLU A 338 -19.93 -11.76 -4.32
C GLU A 338 -19.89 -10.65 -3.26
N PRO A 339 -21.05 -10.08 -2.87
CA PRO A 339 -21.13 -9.06 -1.84
C PRO A 339 -20.95 -9.58 -0.41
N THR A 340 -20.50 -10.82 -0.18
CA THR A 340 -20.22 -11.37 1.18
C THR A 340 -18.87 -12.05 1.24
N TRP A 341 -17.97 -11.73 0.31
CA TRP A 341 -16.75 -12.46 0.07
C TRP A 341 -15.78 -12.61 1.24
N TRP A 342 -15.90 -11.71 2.21
CA TRP A 342 -15.09 -11.67 3.41
C TRP A 342 -15.48 -12.73 4.45
N VAL A 343 -16.72 -13.24 4.43
CA VAL A 343 -17.21 -14.16 5.49
C VAL A 343 -16.45 -15.50 5.45
N SER A 344 -16.18 -16.01 4.25
CA SER A 344 -15.46 -17.26 4.05
C SER A 344 -13.95 -17.11 4.19
N THR A 345 -13.41 -15.92 3.92
CA THR A 345 -11.97 -15.66 3.87
C THR A 345 -11.38 -15.27 5.24
N MET A 346 -12.18 -14.80 6.18
CA MET A 346 -11.67 -14.25 7.45
C MET A 346 -11.68 -15.23 8.63
N ARG A 347 -11.87 -16.53 8.36
CA ARG A 347 -12.08 -17.59 9.38
C ARG A 347 -10.89 -17.79 10.33
N ASP A 348 -9.70 -17.36 9.93
CA ASP A 348 -8.47 -17.54 10.70
C ASP A 348 -8.19 -16.38 11.67
N SER A 349 -8.88 -15.24 11.56
CA SER A 349 -8.56 -14.05 12.38
C SER A 349 -8.65 -14.32 13.88
N ASP A 350 -9.72 -14.98 14.33
CA ASP A 350 -9.87 -15.34 15.75
C ASP A 350 -8.83 -16.37 16.19
N ALA A 351 -8.47 -17.32 15.33
CA ALA A 351 -7.43 -18.30 15.61
C ALA A 351 -6.06 -17.63 15.80
N ILE A 352 -5.76 -16.57 15.05
CA ILE A 352 -4.53 -15.79 15.21
C ILE A 352 -4.54 -14.99 16.53
N VAL A 353 -5.70 -14.48 16.97
CA VAL A 353 -5.82 -13.88 18.31
C VAL A 353 -5.57 -14.91 19.40
N ASP A 354 -6.08 -16.13 19.28
CA ASP A 354 -5.79 -17.19 20.26
C ASP A 354 -4.28 -17.50 20.32
N LYS A 355 -3.59 -17.42 19.17
CA LYS A 355 -2.13 -17.56 19.10
C LYS A 355 -1.38 -16.44 19.82
N PHE A 356 -1.92 -15.22 19.90
CA PHE A 356 -1.33 -14.16 20.72
C PHE A 356 -1.20 -14.59 22.19
N PHE A 357 -2.26 -15.15 22.78
CA PHE A 357 -2.22 -15.61 24.17
C PHE A 357 -1.22 -16.75 24.37
N HIS A 358 -1.19 -17.69 23.42
CA HIS A 358 -0.21 -18.78 23.42
C HIS A 358 1.23 -18.26 23.35
N TYR A 359 1.55 -17.38 22.41
CA TYR A 359 2.90 -16.84 22.24
C TYR A 359 3.32 -15.94 23.41
N CYS A 360 2.40 -15.13 23.95
CA CYS A 360 2.67 -14.31 25.13
C CYS A 360 2.99 -15.19 26.35
N HIS A 361 2.25 -16.29 26.56
CA HIS A 361 2.57 -17.28 27.59
C HIS A 361 3.95 -17.90 27.39
N LEU A 362 4.27 -18.36 26.17
CA LEU A 362 5.58 -18.93 25.84
C LEU A 362 6.74 -17.92 26.00
N ALA A 363 6.47 -16.64 25.75
CA ALA A 363 7.44 -15.57 25.92
C ALA A 363 7.76 -15.29 27.39
N GLY A 364 6.82 -15.59 28.30
CA GLY A 364 6.94 -15.35 29.73
C GLY A 364 7.14 -13.86 30.01
N GLU A 365 8.09 -13.53 30.88
CA GLU A 365 8.40 -12.14 31.27
C GLU A 365 8.84 -11.23 30.10
N ARG A 366 9.09 -11.77 28.89
CA ARG A 366 9.34 -10.97 27.69
C ARG A 366 8.08 -10.40 27.05
N CYS A 367 6.90 -10.92 27.39
CA CYS A 367 5.62 -10.34 27.01
C CYS A 367 5.15 -9.40 28.13
N ASP A 368 4.99 -8.10 27.85
CA ASP A 368 4.61 -7.11 28.87
C ASP A 368 3.22 -7.37 29.49
N PHE A 369 2.37 -8.10 28.76
CA PHE A 369 1.03 -8.47 29.21
C PHE A 369 0.98 -9.72 30.09
N PHE A 370 2.08 -10.48 30.17
CA PHE A 370 2.19 -11.70 30.97
C PHE A 370 2.37 -11.37 32.47
N ARG A 371 1.89 -12.26 33.34
CA ARG A 371 2.17 -12.29 34.78
C ARG A 371 2.71 -13.66 35.17
N LYS A 372 3.61 -13.69 36.16
CA LYS A 372 4.25 -14.93 36.61
C LYS A 372 3.20 -15.95 37.08
N GLY A 373 3.17 -17.09 36.41
CA GLY A 373 2.23 -18.17 36.68
C GLY A 373 0.99 -18.18 35.78
N ASP A 374 0.84 -17.20 34.88
CA ASP A 374 -0.25 -17.16 33.90
C ASP A 374 -0.24 -18.40 33.01
N THR A 375 -1.43 -18.94 32.76
CA THR A 375 -1.76 -19.79 31.61
C THR A 375 -2.22 -18.93 30.43
N PRO A 376 -2.31 -19.46 29.19
CA PRO A 376 -2.92 -18.72 28.08
C PRO A 376 -4.33 -18.21 28.38
N ASP A 377 -5.14 -18.97 29.13
CA ASP A 377 -6.50 -18.58 29.51
C ASP A 377 -6.52 -17.39 30.48
N ASP A 378 -5.53 -17.28 31.37
CA ASP A 378 -5.39 -16.12 32.26
C ASP A 378 -5.09 -14.84 31.47
N ILE A 379 -4.25 -14.95 30.45
CA ILE A 379 -3.91 -13.83 29.55
C ILE A 379 -5.13 -13.43 28.71
N LYS A 380 -5.87 -14.41 28.19
CA LYS A 380 -7.12 -14.17 27.46
C LYS A 380 -8.16 -13.49 28.35
N THR A 381 -8.34 -13.96 29.58
CA THR A 381 -9.27 -13.35 30.54
C THR A 381 -8.91 -11.89 30.81
N ARG A 382 -7.61 -11.59 30.92
CA ARG A 382 -7.12 -10.22 31.07
C ARG A 382 -7.40 -9.35 29.84
N TYR A 383 -7.22 -9.90 28.65
CA TYR A 383 -7.58 -9.23 27.40
C TYR A 383 -9.08 -8.93 27.36
N ASP A 384 -9.93 -9.90 27.69
CA ASP A 384 -11.39 -9.73 27.72
C ASP A 384 -11.79 -8.64 28.74
N GLN A 385 -11.08 -8.53 29.88
CA GLN A 385 -11.25 -7.44 30.85
C GLN A 385 -10.88 -6.06 30.29
N VAL A 386 -9.78 -5.96 29.52
CA VAL A 386 -9.39 -4.70 28.85
C VAL A 386 -10.46 -4.26 27.87
N MET A 387 -10.91 -5.18 26.99
CA MET A 387 -11.93 -4.86 25.99
C MET A 387 -13.27 -4.48 26.64
N ALA A 388 -13.70 -5.22 27.65
CA ALA A 388 -14.94 -4.93 28.40
C ALA A 388 -14.87 -3.58 29.14
N ARG A 389 -13.71 -3.24 29.70
CA ARG A 389 -13.48 -1.94 30.35
C ARG A 389 -13.61 -0.81 29.35
N LEU A 390 -12.90 -0.89 28.22
CA LEU A 390 -12.94 0.16 27.19
C LEU A 390 -14.34 0.35 26.60
N ARG A 391 -15.14 -0.73 26.53
CA ARG A 391 -16.54 -0.65 26.13
C ARG A 391 -17.40 0.10 27.14
N ALA A 392 -17.14 -0.08 28.44
CA ALA A 392 -17.92 0.52 29.51
C ALA A 392 -17.49 1.98 29.81
N ASP A 393 -16.19 2.26 29.74
CA ASP A 393 -15.57 3.55 30.08
C ASP A 393 -14.35 3.79 29.18
N PRO A 394 -14.54 4.38 27.98
CA PRO A 394 -13.46 4.76 27.07
C PRO A 394 -12.43 5.69 27.74
N VAL A 395 -11.16 5.52 27.42
CA VAL A 395 -10.08 6.27 28.09
C VAL A 395 -9.85 7.61 27.40
N THR A 396 -9.98 8.71 28.14
CA THR A 396 -9.60 10.04 27.66
C THR A 396 -8.09 10.26 27.78
N ILE A 397 -7.44 10.61 26.67
CA ILE A 397 -6.00 10.83 26.57
C ILE A 397 -5.78 12.25 26.06
N ILE A 398 -4.85 12.97 26.69
CA ILE A 398 -4.35 14.25 26.18
C ILE A 398 -2.91 14.03 25.72
N PRO A 399 -2.66 13.84 24.42
CA PRO A 399 -1.32 13.57 23.92
C PRO A 399 -0.36 14.71 24.20
N SER A 400 0.86 14.40 24.66
CA SER A 400 1.84 15.41 25.07
C SER A 400 2.38 16.27 23.92
N TYR A 401 2.15 15.89 22.66
CA TYR A 401 2.72 16.56 21.48
C TYR A 401 1.69 17.30 20.63
N THR A 402 0.54 16.69 20.34
CA THR A 402 -0.48 17.32 19.50
C THR A 402 -1.44 18.19 20.30
N THR A 403 -1.58 17.95 21.61
CA THR A 403 -2.57 18.58 22.52
C THR A 403 -4.04 18.43 22.08
N ILE A 404 -4.31 17.63 21.04
CA ILE A 404 -5.65 17.24 20.59
C ILE A 404 -6.15 16.08 21.46
N PRO A 405 -7.23 16.25 22.26
CA PRO A 405 -7.78 15.17 23.07
C PRO A 405 -8.19 13.96 22.22
N VAL A 406 -7.94 12.76 22.73
CA VAL A 406 -8.28 11.49 22.11
C VAL A 406 -9.15 10.68 23.07
N ILE A 407 -10.21 10.07 22.55
CA ILE A 407 -11.02 9.10 23.29
C ILE A 407 -10.65 7.72 22.75
N LEU A 408 -9.88 6.95 23.52
CA LEU A 408 -9.50 5.59 23.14
C LEU A 408 -10.65 4.64 23.45
N MET A 409 -11.25 4.08 22.40
CA MET A 409 -12.38 3.17 22.45
C MET A 409 -11.95 1.71 22.28
N GLU A 410 -12.86 0.79 22.62
CA GLU A 410 -12.69 -0.63 22.31
C GLU A 410 -12.50 -0.86 20.80
N SER A 411 -13.23 -0.12 19.97
CA SER A 411 -13.15 -0.19 18.50
C SER A 411 -11.75 0.10 17.99
N ASP A 412 -11.02 0.99 18.65
CA ASP A 412 -9.67 1.38 18.24
C ASP A 412 -8.70 0.23 18.52
N ILE A 413 -8.75 -0.34 19.72
CA ILE A 413 -7.95 -1.53 20.07
C ILE A 413 -8.26 -2.69 19.12
N LYS A 414 -9.53 -2.86 18.75
CA LYS A 414 -9.93 -3.91 17.81
C LYS A 414 -9.34 -3.71 16.41
N LYS A 415 -9.39 -2.49 15.86
CA LYS A 415 -8.74 -2.16 14.58
C LYS A 415 -7.23 -2.37 14.64
N ILE A 416 -6.60 -1.94 15.73
CA ILE A 416 -5.16 -2.11 15.98
C ILE A 416 -4.78 -3.60 16.01
N ILE A 417 -5.53 -4.41 16.74
CA ILE A 417 -5.31 -5.86 16.80
C ILE A 417 -5.49 -6.48 15.42
N PHE A 418 -6.54 -6.10 14.69
CA PHE A 418 -6.79 -6.60 13.35
C PHE A 418 -5.61 -6.34 12.41
N GLN A 419 -5.07 -5.11 12.42
CA GLN A 419 -3.85 -4.79 11.67
C GLN A 419 -2.64 -5.60 12.16
N ALA A 420 -2.52 -5.85 13.46
CA ALA A 420 -1.45 -6.67 14.01
C ALA A 420 -1.50 -8.13 13.52
N LEU A 421 -2.68 -8.65 13.17
CA LEU A 421 -2.83 -10.00 12.61
C LEU A 421 -2.15 -10.16 11.25
N TYR A 422 -1.94 -9.07 10.49
CA TYR A 422 -1.21 -9.14 9.21
C TYR A 422 0.25 -9.52 9.40
N ALA A 423 0.86 -9.08 10.50
CA ALA A 423 2.28 -9.31 10.76
C ALA A 423 2.56 -9.58 12.25
N PRO A 424 2.04 -10.69 12.79
CA PRO A 424 2.02 -10.97 14.22
C PRO A 424 3.44 -11.10 14.82
N MET A 425 4.40 -11.58 14.01
CA MET A 425 5.80 -11.74 14.39
C MET A 425 6.43 -10.45 14.91
N MET A 426 6.03 -9.33 14.32
CA MET A 426 6.53 -7.99 14.68
C MET A 426 5.59 -7.25 15.63
N LEU A 427 4.28 -7.41 15.47
CA LEU A 427 3.29 -6.51 16.07
C LEU A 427 2.75 -7.01 17.41
N PHE A 428 2.76 -8.31 17.67
CA PHE A 428 2.30 -8.85 18.96
C PHE A 428 3.04 -8.29 20.19
N PRO A 429 4.37 -8.07 20.16
CA PRO A 429 5.06 -7.33 21.23
C PRO A 429 4.46 -5.95 21.52
N LEU A 430 4.13 -5.18 20.48
CA LEU A 430 3.53 -3.85 20.62
C LEU A 430 2.09 -3.92 21.14
N ILE A 431 1.33 -4.93 20.70
CA ILE A 431 -0.02 -5.21 21.22
C ILE A 431 0.03 -5.56 22.71
N ALA A 432 0.99 -6.39 23.13
CA ALA A 432 1.14 -6.74 24.53
C ALA A 432 1.47 -5.52 25.40
N ASP A 433 2.37 -4.63 24.97
CA ASP A 433 2.66 -3.38 25.70
C ASP A 433 1.43 -2.48 25.77
N LEU A 434 0.73 -2.27 24.64
CA LEU A 434 -0.49 -1.45 24.60
C LEU A 434 -1.57 -1.99 25.55
N LEU A 435 -1.91 -3.29 25.44
CA LEU A 435 -2.90 -3.93 26.30
C LEU A 435 -2.49 -3.87 27.77
N ASN A 436 -1.20 -4.04 28.07
CA ASN A 436 -0.67 -3.92 29.41
C ASN A 436 -0.85 -2.52 29.98
N ARG A 437 -0.52 -1.48 29.21
CA ARG A 437 -0.69 -0.08 29.62
C ARG A 437 -2.15 0.26 29.92
N VAL A 438 -3.07 -0.19 29.07
CA VAL A 438 -4.51 0.00 29.31
C VAL A 438 -4.96 -0.76 30.56
N TYR A 439 -4.51 -2.01 30.71
CA TYR A 439 -4.85 -2.85 31.86
C TYR A 439 -4.36 -2.27 33.20
N THR A 440 -3.13 -1.74 33.24
CA THR A 440 -2.53 -1.16 34.44
C THR A 440 -2.81 0.32 34.63
N GLU A 441 -3.62 0.94 33.76
CA GLU A 441 -3.95 2.37 33.80
C GLU A 441 -2.71 3.27 33.73
N ALA A 442 -1.73 2.87 32.91
CA ALA A 442 -0.55 3.67 32.66
C ALA A 442 -0.91 4.94 31.87
N ASP A 443 -0.09 5.99 32.02
CA ASP A 443 -0.25 7.20 31.21
C ASP A 443 0.04 6.91 29.72
N LEU A 444 -0.97 7.15 28.89
CA LEU A 444 -0.93 6.94 27.43
C LEU A 444 -0.61 8.23 26.65
N SER A 445 -0.40 9.38 27.32
CA SER A 445 -0.15 10.69 26.70
C SER A 445 1.04 10.71 25.72
N ASN A 446 2.06 9.88 25.99
CA ASN A 446 3.23 9.71 25.13
C ASN A 446 3.14 8.52 24.17
N TYR A 447 2.06 7.73 24.24
CA TYR A 447 1.88 6.50 23.48
C TYR A 447 0.88 6.65 22.34
N VAL A 448 -0.27 7.27 22.63
CA VAL A 448 -1.34 7.52 21.66
C VAL A 448 -1.22 8.95 21.13
N ASN A 449 -1.43 9.12 19.83
CA ASN A 449 -1.55 10.43 19.19
C ASN A 449 -2.83 10.53 18.37
N ALA A 450 -3.46 11.70 18.42
CA ALA A 450 -4.45 12.09 17.43
C ALA A 450 -3.78 12.33 16.07
N GLY A 451 -4.56 12.19 15.00
CA GLY A 451 -4.15 12.63 13.68
C GLY A 451 -4.06 14.14 13.66
N ASP A 452 -2.87 14.67 13.36
CA ASP A 452 -2.61 16.10 13.30
C ASP A 452 -2.56 16.55 11.82
N LEU A 453 -3.29 17.61 11.52
CA LEU A 453 -3.33 18.21 10.18
C LEU A 453 -2.18 19.21 9.95
N ILE A 454 -1.51 19.67 11.02
CA ILE A 454 -0.41 20.65 10.96
C ILE A 454 0.69 20.25 9.96
N PRO A 455 1.17 18.99 9.91
CA PRO A 455 2.17 18.60 8.93
C PRO A 455 1.73 18.90 7.49
N MET A 456 0.45 18.77 7.16
CA MET A 456 -0.08 18.99 5.81
C MET A 456 -0.05 20.48 5.40
N CYS A 457 0.09 21.39 6.36
CA CYS A 457 0.29 22.81 6.11
C CYS A 457 1.75 23.17 5.77
N SER A 458 2.71 22.28 6.06
CA SER A 458 4.12 22.51 5.67
C SER A 458 4.26 22.33 4.16
N PRO A 459 4.95 23.27 3.49
CA PRO A 459 5.17 23.17 2.08
C PRO A 459 6.31 22.18 1.73
N GLU A 460 7.03 21.65 2.72
CA GLU A 460 7.96 20.51 2.60
C GLU A 460 7.30 19.16 2.89
N PHE A 461 6.10 19.12 3.46
CA PHE A 461 5.44 17.86 3.77
C PHE A 461 5.08 17.12 2.49
N GLN A 462 5.63 15.92 2.37
CA GLN A 462 5.27 14.90 1.40
C GLN A 462 4.81 13.70 2.20
N MET A 463 3.58 13.29 1.97
CA MET A 463 3.08 12.08 2.59
C MET A 463 3.80 10.88 1.97
N PRO A 464 4.24 9.89 2.78
CA PRO A 464 4.78 8.67 2.22
C PRO A 464 3.78 8.09 1.21
N PRO A 465 4.21 7.63 0.02
CA PRO A 465 3.30 7.12 -1.00
C PRO A 465 2.40 5.97 -0.49
N ALA A 466 2.89 5.15 0.43
CA ALA A 466 2.12 4.07 1.07
C ALA A 466 0.95 4.57 1.95
N LEU A 467 0.94 5.85 2.33
CA LEU A 467 -0.11 6.51 3.11
C LEU A 467 -0.94 7.48 2.25
N ASP A 468 -0.72 7.52 0.93
CA ASP A 468 -1.49 8.32 -0.01
C ASP A 468 -2.85 7.67 -0.31
N VAL A 469 -3.75 7.78 0.69
CA VAL A 469 -5.10 7.21 0.64
C VAL A 469 -5.91 7.96 -0.42
N SER A 470 -6.51 7.21 -1.34
CA SER A 470 -7.45 7.71 -2.36
C SER A 470 -8.66 6.78 -2.44
N GLU A 471 -9.73 7.24 -3.09
CA GLU A 471 -10.98 6.48 -3.23
C GLU A 471 -10.86 5.34 -4.27
N ALA A 472 -9.66 5.11 -4.76
CA ALA A 472 -9.33 4.08 -5.71
C ALA A 472 -9.57 2.65 -5.20
N GLN A 473 -9.32 2.38 -3.92
CA GLN A 473 -9.61 1.05 -3.35
C GLN A 473 -11.10 0.73 -3.48
N ALA A 474 -11.98 1.69 -3.14
CA ALA A 474 -13.43 1.53 -3.31
C ALA A 474 -13.77 1.40 -4.80
N ALA A 475 -13.24 2.28 -5.65
CA ALA A 475 -13.49 2.22 -7.08
C ALA A 475 -13.14 0.87 -7.71
N ILE A 476 -12.04 0.25 -7.30
CA ILE A 476 -11.60 -1.06 -7.78
C ILE A 476 -12.48 -2.16 -7.19
N SER A 477 -12.56 -2.27 -5.86
CA SER A 477 -13.31 -3.33 -5.17
C SER A 477 -14.78 -3.36 -5.61
N CYS A 478 -15.43 -2.20 -5.72
CA CYS A 478 -16.83 -2.13 -6.14
C CYS A 478 -17.01 -2.35 -7.65
N SER A 479 -15.99 -2.07 -8.47
CA SER A 479 -16.02 -2.34 -9.91
C SER A 479 -15.83 -3.82 -10.24
N ASP A 480 -15.04 -4.53 -9.44
CA ASP A 480 -14.74 -5.94 -9.64
C ASP A 480 -15.88 -6.86 -9.16
N GLN A 481 -16.74 -6.37 -8.26
CA GLN A 481 -17.95 -7.06 -7.87
C GLN A 481 -18.92 -7.16 -9.04
N ARG A 482 -19.27 -8.40 -9.42
CA ARG A 482 -20.22 -8.67 -10.48
C ARG A 482 -21.65 -8.42 -10.01
N VAL A 483 -21.96 -8.81 -8.78
CA VAL A 483 -23.19 -8.43 -8.09
C VAL A 483 -22.93 -7.07 -7.46
N LYS A 484 -23.18 -6.02 -8.24
CA LYS A 484 -22.75 -4.65 -7.92
C LYS A 484 -23.37 -4.05 -6.68
N VAL A 485 -24.42 -4.67 -6.17
CA VAL A 485 -25.33 -3.94 -5.32
C VAL A 485 -25.51 -4.71 -4.01
N PHE A 486 -25.08 -4.08 -2.92
CA PHE A 486 -25.67 -4.30 -1.60
C PHE A 486 -27.20 -4.26 -1.71
N GLU A 487 -27.73 -3.46 -2.65
CA GLU A 487 -29.15 -3.38 -3.04
C GLU A 487 -29.67 -4.61 -3.83
N GLU A 488 -28.83 -5.41 -4.51
CA GLU A 488 -29.15 -6.64 -5.26
C GLU A 488 -28.92 -7.86 -4.40
N LEU A 489 -28.03 -7.79 -3.41
CA LEU A 489 -28.11 -8.66 -2.25
C LEU A 489 -29.40 -8.32 -1.48
N ILE A 490 -29.75 -7.05 -1.27
CA ILE A 490 -31.06 -6.67 -0.75
C ILE A 490 -32.17 -7.05 -1.73
N VAL A 491 -32.02 -7.16 -3.06
CA VAL A 491 -33.13 -7.56 -3.97
C VAL A 491 -33.19 -9.07 -4.19
N LEU A 492 -32.08 -9.81 -4.23
CA LEU A 492 -32.04 -11.28 -4.28
C LEU A 492 -32.34 -11.87 -2.89
N VAL A 493 -31.87 -11.23 -1.81
CA VAL A 493 -32.25 -11.56 -0.43
C VAL A 493 -33.57 -10.90 -0.03
N SER A 494 -34.05 -9.77 -0.58
CA SER A 494 -35.44 -9.29 -0.34
C SER A 494 -36.49 -9.97 -1.21
N ALA A 495 -36.12 -10.53 -2.37
CA ALA A 495 -37.04 -11.36 -3.13
C ALA A 495 -37.30 -12.72 -2.46
N GLN A 496 -36.46 -13.15 -1.51
CA GLN A 496 -36.66 -14.41 -0.77
C GLN A 496 -36.73 -14.30 0.78
N ARG A 497 -36.17 -13.26 1.44
CA ARG A 497 -35.98 -13.21 2.91
C ARG A 497 -35.97 -11.83 3.63
N ASN A 498 -36.01 -10.68 2.96
CA ASN A 498 -36.14 -9.34 3.57
C ASN A 498 -35.05 -8.98 4.61
N ASP A 499 -33.77 -8.97 4.20
CA ASP A 499 -32.61 -8.83 5.10
C ASP A 499 -32.06 -7.38 5.17
N THR A 500 -31.71 -6.92 6.37
CA THR A 500 -31.19 -5.56 6.65
C THR A 500 -29.65 -5.54 6.73
N LEU A 501 -29.00 -4.37 6.69
CA LEU A 501 -27.55 -4.25 6.99
C LEU A 501 -27.20 -4.92 8.32
N GLU A 502 -28.09 -4.81 9.30
CA GLU A 502 -28.00 -5.47 10.61
C GLU A 502 -28.03 -6.99 10.48
N GLY A 503 -28.88 -7.55 9.60
CA GLY A 503 -28.94 -8.99 9.35
C GLY A 503 -27.68 -9.55 8.68
N VAL A 504 -27.08 -8.81 7.74
CA VAL A 504 -25.77 -9.14 7.15
C VAL A 504 -24.67 -9.09 8.21
N PHE A 505 -24.63 -8.04 9.02
CA PHE A 505 -23.68 -7.92 10.12
C PHE A 505 -23.83 -9.08 11.12
N LYS A 506 -25.06 -9.39 11.53
CA LYS A 506 -25.34 -10.47 12.49
C LYS A 506 -24.85 -11.83 11.99
N ARG A 507 -25.06 -12.17 10.73
CA ARG A 507 -24.53 -13.43 10.18
C ARG A 507 -23.01 -13.42 10.12
N THR A 508 -22.41 -12.30 9.73
CA THR A 508 -20.95 -12.18 9.67
C THR A 508 -20.32 -12.34 11.07
N SER A 509 -20.96 -11.79 12.11
CA SER A 509 -20.48 -11.89 13.49
C SER A 509 -20.62 -13.29 14.10
N GLU A 510 -21.36 -14.20 13.47
CA GLU A 510 -21.36 -15.62 13.83
C GLU A 510 -20.07 -16.34 13.41
N TYR A 511 -19.34 -15.81 12.41
CA TYR A 511 -18.11 -16.43 11.89
C TYR A 511 -16.83 -15.87 12.51
N THR A 512 -16.80 -14.57 12.79
CA THR A 512 -15.60 -13.93 13.34
C THR A 512 -15.92 -12.78 14.28
N SER A 513 -15.11 -12.62 15.32
CA SER A 513 -15.24 -11.45 16.20
C SER A 513 -14.91 -10.15 15.46
N PHE A 514 -14.19 -10.16 14.35
CA PHE A 514 -13.81 -8.97 13.57
C PHE A 514 -14.82 -8.55 12.49
N ALA A 515 -16.03 -9.09 12.52
CA ALA A 515 -17.09 -8.79 11.56
C ALA A 515 -17.37 -7.29 11.39
N ASP A 516 -17.20 -6.50 12.46
CA ASP A 516 -17.44 -5.06 12.48
C ASP A 516 -16.32 -4.28 11.79
N VAL A 517 -15.05 -4.63 12.04
CA VAL A 517 -13.90 -4.08 11.29
C VAL A 517 -14.10 -4.33 9.80
N LEU A 518 -14.49 -5.54 9.42
CA LEU A 518 -14.68 -5.92 8.02
C LEU A 518 -15.86 -5.20 7.37
N MET A 519 -17.00 -5.17 8.05
CA MET A 519 -18.17 -4.45 7.56
C MET A 519 -17.84 -2.97 7.31
N SER A 520 -17.00 -2.35 8.15
CA SER A 520 -16.57 -0.95 7.92
C SER A 520 -15.81 -0.72 6.62
N ILE A 521 -15.03 -1.71 6.16
CA ILE A 521 -14.33 -1.66 4.87
C ILE A 521 -15.33 -1.83 3.73
N MET A 522 -16.21 -2.83 3.83
CA MET A 522 -17.17 -3.18 2.77
C MET A 522 -18.24 -2.13 2.54
N MET A 523 -18.62 -1.44 3.60
CA MET A 523 -19.56 -0.34 3.51
C MET A 523 -19.05 0.77 2.58
N SER A 524 -17.77 0.83 2.20
CA SER A 524 -17.30 1.80 1.19
C SER A 524 -18.01 1.66 -0.16
N CYS A 525 -18.55 0.49 -0.49
CA CYS A 525 -19.35 0.27 -1.71
C CYS A 525 -20.83 0.66 -1.55
N GLU A 526 -21.27 1.04 -0.35
CA GLU A 526 -22.67 1.41 -0.10
C GLU A 526 -23.05 2.66 -0.90
N GLY A 527 -24.01 2.49 -1.81
CA GLY A 527 -24.46 3.52 -2.73
C GLY A 527 -23.49 3.84 -3.87
N TRP A 528 -22.48 3.01 -4.12
CA TRP A 528 -21.56 3.17 -5.26
C TRP A 528 -22.27 2.92 -6.59
N ASP A 529 -22.38 3.95 -7.44
CA ASP A 529 -23.15 3.92 -8.69
C ASP A 529 -22.28 4.12 -9.95
N ILE A 530 -20.95 4.23 -9.80
CA ILE A 530 -20.04 4.33 -10.95
C ILE A 530 -19.89 2.96 -11.60
N GLU A 531 -20.43 2.81 -12.80
CA GLU A 531 -20.37 1.55 -13.52
C GLU A 531 -19.01 1.30 -14.17
N ALA A 532 -18.37 0.18 -13.78
CA ALA A 532 -17.21 -0.35 -14.48
C ALA A 532 -17.51 -0.62 -15.95
N ARG A 533 -16.65 -0.13 -16.84
CA ARG A 533 -16.76 -0.35 -18.29
C ARG A 533 -16.32 -1.76 -18.71
N PHE A 534 -15.45 -2.36 -17.91
CA PHE A 534 -14.89 -3.70 -18.07
C PHE A 534 -15.07 -4.47 -16.76
N PRO A 535 -16.28 -5.00 -16.50
CA PRO A 535 -16.52 -5.77 -15.29
C PRO A 535 -15.62 -7.01 -15.27
N SER A 536 -15.35 -7.51 -14.06
CA SER A 536 -14.61 -8.75 -13.85
C SER A 536 -15.20 -9.91 -14.68
N PRO A 537 -14.37 -10.84 -15.19
CA PRO A 537 -14.85 -12.00 -15.91
C PRO A 537 -15.86 -12.80 -15.09
N ASP A 538 -16.75 -13.52 -15.78
CA ASP A 538 -17.62 -14.53 -15.17
C ASP A 538 -16.76 -15.71 -14.70
N TRP A 539 -16.27 -15.64 -13.46
CA TRP A 539 -15.45 -16.67 -12.88
C TRP A 539 -16.23 -17.98 -12.70
N ASP A 540 -17.51 -17.91 -12.32
CA ASP A 540 -18.40 -19.08 -12.22
C ASP A 540 -18.49 -19.87 -13.53
N ALA A 541 -18.62 -19.18 -14.67
CA ALA A 541 -18.63 -19.85 -15.98
C ALA A 541 -17.30 -20.57 -16.28
N ASN A 542 -16.17 -20.03 -15.81
CA ASN A 542 -14.86 -20.69 -15.91
C ASN A 542 -14.71 -21.86 -14.93
N PHE A 543 -15.32 -21.80 -13.75
CA PHE A 543 -15.34 -22.89 -12.76
C PHE A 543 -16.29 -24.04 -13.13
N HIS A 544 -17.32 -23.75 -13.92
CA HIS A 544 -18.20 -24.76 -14.51
C HIS A 544 -17.59 -25.43 -15.76
N ASN A 545 -16.46 -24.91 -16.27
CA ASN A 545 -15.67 -25.64 -17.25
C ASN A 545 -14.96 -26.80 -16.54
N PRO A 546 -15.20 -28.07 -16.94
CA PRO A 546 -14.58 -29.21 -16.27
C PRO A 546 -13.06 -29.28 -16.45
N ASP A 547 -12.50 -28.56 -17.44
CA ASP A 547 -11.09 -28.61 -17.76
C ASP A 547 -10.32 -27.45 -17.09
N PRO A 548 -9.29 -27.73 -16.27
CA PRO A 548 -8.43 -26.70 -15.69
C PRO A 548 -7.75 -25.84 -16.77
N VAL A 549 -7.54 -24.56 -16.45
CA VAL A 549 -6.88 -23.60 -17.33
C VAL A 549 -5.42 -24.00 -17.54
N ASN A 550 -5.04 -24.20 -18.80
CA ASN A 550 -3.67 -24.46 -19.17
C ASN A 550 -2.88 -23.15 -19.28
N THR A 551 -1.84 -23.02 -18.46
CA THR A 551 -0.94 -21.85 -18.49
C THR A 551 0.36 -22.18 -19.19
N SER A 552 1.09 -21.15 -19.62
CA SER A 552 2.34 -21.36 -20.37
C SER A 552 3.48 -21.94 -19.50
N PHE A 553 3.31 -21.92 -18.18
CA PHE A 553 4.08 -22.61 -17.16
C PHE A 553 3.23 -22.77 -15.89
N PRO A 554 3.39 -23.83 -15.09
CA PRO A 554 2.57 -24.03 -13.90
C PRO A 554 2.70 -22.90 -12.87
N ILE A 555 1.58 -22.47 -12.28
CA ILE A 555 1.51 -21.44 -11.24
C ILE A 555 1.94 -22.02 -9.88
N VAL A 556 2.56 -21.21 -9.03
CA VAL A 556 2.75 -21.51 -7.61
C VAL A 556 1.78 -20.68 -6.77
N PHE A 557 0.96 -21.37 -6.00
CA PHE A 557 0.08 -20.78 -4.99
C PHE A 557 0.69 -20.97 -3.60
N VAL A 558 0.61 -19.93 -2.77
CA VAL A 558 1.15 -19.93 -1.42
C VAL A 558 0.11 -19.45 -0.43
N GLY A 559 -0.02 -20.18 0.67
CA GLY A 559 -0.89 -19.81 1.78
C GLY A 559 -0.22 -20.04 3.12
N ASN A 560 -0.56 -19.20 4.10
CA ASN A 560 -0.14 -19.40 5.49
C ASN A 560 -1.14 -20.30 6.22
N THR A 561 -0.69 -21.07 7.21
CA THR A 561 -1.59 -21.94 8.01
C THR A 561 -2.77 -21.15 8.59
N HIS A 562 -2.50 -19.94 9.09
CA HIS A 562 -3.54 -18.99 9.46
C HIS A 562 -3.22 -17.64 8.84
N ASP A 563 -4.02 -17.23 7.86
CA ASP A 563 -3.93 -15.92 7.23
C ASP A 563 -5.20 -15.14 7.59
N PRO A 564 -5.09 -13.95 8.19
CA PRO A 564 -6.27 -13.24 8.66
C PRO A 564 -7.25 -12.94 7.51
N VAL A 565 -6.77 -12.80 6.27
CA VAL A 565 -7.56 -12.29 5.14
C VAL A 565 -7.64 -13.25 3.95
N THR A 566 -6.62 -14.07 3.71
CA THR A 566 -6.53 -14.99 2.57
C THR A 566 -6.12 -16.39 3.02
N PRO A 567 -7.07 -17.18 3.55
CA PRO A 567 -6.78 -18.41 4.28
C PRO A 567 -6.22 -19.47 3.33
N LEU A 568 -5.46 -20.44 3.87
CA LEU A 568 -4.83 -21.50 3.09
C LEU A 568 -5.80 -22.22 2.13
N GLY A 569 -7.06 -22.39 2.57
CA GLY A 569 -8.12 -22.99 1.77
C GLY A 569 -8.28 -22.32 0.41
N SER A 570 -8.19 -20.98 0.34
CA SER A 570 -8.26 -20.23 -0.91
C SER A 570 -7.11 -20.59 -1.87
N ALA A 571 -5.88 -20.70 -1.36
CA ALA A 571 -4.73 -21.09 -2.19
C ALA A 571 -4.88 -22.50 -2.75
N VAL A 572 -5.35 -23.42 -1.92
CA VAL A 572 -5.57 -24.83 -2.28
C VAL A 572 -6.70 -24.95 -3.29
N ASP A 573 -7.85 -24.32 -3.05
CA ASP A 573 -9.01 -24.38 -3.95
C ASP A 573 -8.73 -23.69 -5.29
N MET A 574 -8.09 -22.52 -5.29
CA MET A 574 -7.75 -21.80 -6.52
C MET A 574 -6.74 -22.56 -7.39
N SER A 575 -5.83 -23.32 -6.78
CA SER A 575 -4.86 -24.15 -7.51
C SER A 575 -5.52 -25.21 -8.40
N GLN A 576 -6.71 -25.69 -8.05
CA GLN A 576 -7.42 -26.75 -8.78
C GLN A 576 -7.88 -26.29 -10.18
N ASN A 577 -7.93 -24.99 -10.40
CA ASN A 577 -8.39 -24.40 -11.66
C ASN A 577 -7.27 -24.27 -12.69
N PHE A 578 -6.05 -24.68 -12.35
CA PHE A 578 -4.88 -24.53 -13.21
C PHE A 578 -4.11 -25.84 -13.36
N VAL A 579 -3.80 -26.20 -14.60
CA VAL A 579 -3.08 -27.44 -14.92
C VAL A 579 -1.71 -27.47 -14.23
N ASN A 580 -1.46 -28.52 -13.43
CA ASN A 580 -0.20 -28.76 -12.72
C ASN A 580 0.24 -27.65 -11.74
N ALA A 581 -0.66 -26.76 -11.31
CA ALA A 581 -0.29 -25.70 -10.37
C ALA A 581 0.20 -26.28 -9.03
N GLY A 582 1.31 -25.77 -8.50
CA GLY A 582 1.87 -26.23 -7.23
C GLY A 582 1.33 -25.43 -6.05
N VAL A 583 1.23 -26.06 -4.89
CA VAL A 583 0.95 -25.38 -3.62
C VAL A 583 2.05 -25.66 -2.61
N PHE A 584 2.43 -24.64 -1.84
CA PHE A 584 3.07 -24.88 -0.56
C PHE A 584 2.46 -24.02 0.55
N GLU A 585 2.45 -24.59 1.76
CA GLU A 585 1.97 -23.96 2.98
C GLU A 585 3.17 -23.42 3.77
N LEU A 586 3.13 -22.15 4.15
CA LEU A 586 3.99 -21.61 5.19
C LEU A 586 3.31 -21.79 6.55
N GLN A 587 3.93 -22.57 7.44
CA GLN A 587 3.38 -22.87 8.75
C GLN A 587 3.61 -21.71 9.72
N THR A 588 2.76 -20.70 9.59
CA THR A 588 2.79 -19.45 10.33
C THR A 588 1.40 -18.84 10.45
N GLU A 589 1.28 -17.89 11.37
CA GLU A 589 0.25 -16.86 11.38
C GLU A 589 0.73 -15.61 10.63
N GLY A 590 -0.19 -14.91 9.96
CA GLY A 590 0.08 -13.65 9.29
C GLY A 590 -0.38 -13.63 7.83
N HIS A 591 -0.29 -12.47 7.18
CA HIS A 591 -0.77 -12.30 5.81
C HIS A 591 0.37 -12.40 4.79
N CYS A 592 0.24 -13.33 3.83
CA CYS A 592 1.26 -13.67 2.83
C CYS A 592 2.60 -14.19 3.42
N THR A 593 3.52 -14.67 2.58
CA THR A 593 4.83 -15.20 3.03
C THR A 593 5.72 -14.17 3.70
N LEU A 594 5.53 -12.88 3.41
CA LEU A 594 6.33 -11.80 4.01
C LEU A 594 6.03 -11.57 5.50
N ALA A 595 4.97 -12.18 6.05
CA ALA A 595 4.64 -12.06 7.46
C ALA A 595 5.60 -12.80 8.40
N SER A 596 6.38 -13.76 7.88
CA SER A 596 7.31 -14.53 8.70
C SER A 596 8.50 -15.09 7.92
N VAL A 597 9.66 -15.15 8.58
CA VAL A 597 10.87 -15.76 8.02
C VAL A 597 10.75 -17.28 7.92
N SER A 598 11.00 -17.82 6.72
CA SER A 598 11.20 -19.27 6.51
C SER A 598 12.21 -19.55 5.41
N VAL A 599 13.35 -20.14 5.75
CA VAL A 599 14.38 -20.59 4.81
C VAL A 599 13.80 -21.61 3.83
N CYS A 600 12.89 -22.48 4.28
CA CYS A 600 12.19 -23.43 3.42
C CYS A 600 11.35 -22.71 2.35
N ALA A 601 10.53 -21.73 2.75
CA ALA A 601 9.68 -21.00 1.81
C ALA A 601 10.52 -20.19 0.81
N VAL A 602 11.56 -19.52 1.29
CA VAL A 602 12.53 -18.79 0.46
C VAL A 602 13.18 -19.72 -0.57
N THR A 603 13.60 -20.92 -0.14
CA THR A 603 14.20 -21.91 -1.05
C THR A 603 13.21 -22.35 -2.12
N LYS A 604 11.94 -22.58 -1.79
CA LYS A 604 10.91 -22.95 -2.78
C LYS A 604 10.66 -21.84 -3.79
N ILE A 605 10.55 -20.60 -3.33
CA ILE A 605 10.37 -19.43 -4.20
C ILE A 605 11.57 -19.29 -5.14
N ARG A 606 12.80 -19.35 -4.60
CA ARG A 606 14.03 -19.28 -5.40
C ARG A 606 14.13 -20.42 -6.40
N ASP A 607 13.85 -21.66 -5.99
CA ASP A 607 13.89 -22.83 -6.88
C ASP A 607 12.84 -22.75 -7.99
N TYR A 608 11.66 -22.20 -7.72
CA TYR A 608 10.66 -21.94 -8.76
C TYR A 608 11.17 -20.88 -9.76
N LEU A 609 11.64 -19.73 -9.26
CA LEU A 609 12.08 -18.61 -10.08
C LEU A 609 13.38 -18.86 -10.85
N GLN A 610 14.31 -19.65 -10.31
CA GLN A 610 15.62 -19.90 -10.90
C GLN A 610 15.78 -21.29 -11.52
N LYS A 611 14.99 -22.29 -11.10
CA LYS A 611 15.12 -23.67 -11.61
C LYS A 611 13.83 -24.20 -12.25
N GLY A 612 12.72 -23.47 -12.11
CA GLY A 612 11.42 -23.92 -12.60
C GLY A 612 10.87 -25.13 -11.82
N VAL A 613 11.32 -25.33 -10.58
CA VAL A 613 10.80 -26.40 -9.72
C VAL A 613 9.46 -25.97 -9.15
N VAL A 614 8.42 -26.72 -9.47
CA VAL A 614 7.06 -26.47 -9.01
C VAL A 614 6.77 -27.37 -7.79
N PRO A 615 6.22 -26.84 -6.69
CA PRO A 615 5.72 -27.66 -5.59
C PRO A 615 4.66 -28.68 -6.06
N PRO A 616 4.39 -29.74 -5.27
CA PRO A 616 3.33 -30.68 -5.58
C PRO A 616 1.97 -30.00 -5.79
N HIS A 617 1.22 -30.49 -6.78
CA HIS A 617 -0.18 -30.13 -6.97
C HIS A 617 -1.03 -30.84 -5.89
N PRO A 618 -1.96 -30.14 -5.21
CA PRO A 618 -2.85 -30.77 -4.25
C PRO A 618 -3.69 -31.88 -4.89
N VAL A 619 -3.89 -32.97 -4.15
CA VAL A 619 -4.66 -34.13 -4.57
C VAL A 619 -5.98 -34.14 -3.82
N VAL A 620 -7.08 -34.31 -4.56
CA VAL A 620 -8.41 -34.57 -3.99
C VAL A 620 -8.42 -36.02 -3.48
N ALA A 621 -8.52 -36.17 -2.16
CA ALA A 621 -8.68 -37.47 -1.51
C ALA A 621 -10.08 -38.05 -1.78
N ALA A 622 -10.26 -39.34 -1.49
CA ALA A 622 -11.51 -40.05 -1.75
C ALA A 622 -12.73 -39.49 -0.96
N ASP A 623 -12.47 -38.76 0.14
CA ASP A 623 -13.48 -38.09 0.96
C ASP A 623 -13.77 -36.63 0.51
N GLY A 624 -13.14 -36.18 -0.56
CA GLY A 624 -13.27 -34.82 -1.08
C GLY A 624 -12.34 -33.79 -0.41
N THR A 625 -11.50 -34.19 0.55
CA THR A 625 -10.51 -33.29 1.16
C THR A 625 -9.30 -33.10 0.25
N LEU A 626 -8.77 -31.89 0.17
CA LEU A 626 -7.52 -31.62 -0.54
C LEU A 626 -6.33 -31.89 0.38
N SER A 627 -5.29 -32.54 -0.14
CA SER A 627 -4.05 -32.85 0.58
C SER A 627 -2.84 -32.88 -0.35
N GLY A 628 -1.64 -33.18 0.17
CA GLY A 628 -0.48 -33.48 -0.68
C GLY A 628 0.36 -32.29 -1.15
N TRP A 629 0.19 -31.11 -0.57
CA TRP A 629 1.11 -29.97 -0.77
C TRP A 629 2.29 -29.99 0.21
N ASP A 630 3.35 -29.29 -0.16
CA ASP A 630 4.52 -29.14 0.70
C ASP A 630 4.27 -28.19 1.86
N LYS A 631 4.92 -28.43 3.01
CA LYS A 631 4.84 -27.56 4.19
C LYS A 631 6.22 -27.04 4.57
N CYS A 632 6.32 -25.74 4.75
CA CYS A 632 7.50 -25.04 5.22
C CYS A 632 7.26 -24.48 6.61
N LYS A 633 8.07 -24.86 7.60
CA LYS A 633 7.95 -24.28 8.94
C LYS A 633 8.47 -22.84 8.94
N SER A 634 7.80 -21.98 9.71
CA SER A 634 8.41 -20.71 10.09
C SER A 634 9.63 -20.95 10.99
N ASP A 635 10.67 -20.15 10.78
CA ASP A 635 11.91 -20.14 11.55
C ASP A 635 11.88 -19.12 12.70
N GLU A 636 10.77 -18.41 12.88
CA GLU A 636 10.54 -17.45 13.95
C GLU A 636 9.13 -17.52 14.52
N TRP A 637 8.94 -16.87 15.66
CA TRP A 637 7.62 -16.59 16.21
C TRP A 637 7.68 -15.33 17.09
N PRO A 638 6.55 -14.75 17.53
CA PRO A 638 6.57 -13.52 18.31
C PRO A 638 7.48 -13.64 19.55
N TRP A 639 8.26 -12.59 19.83
CA TRP A 639 9.34 -12.56 20.84
C TRP A 639 10.48 -13.57 20.65
N LYS A 640 10.53 -14.33 19.55
CA LYS A 640 11.65 -15.22 19.23
C LYS A 640 12.07 -15.04 17.77
N PRO A 641 12.84 -13.98 17.47
CA PRO A 641 13.30 -13.73 16.10
C PRO A 641 14.23 -14.85 15.63
N PHE A 642 14.25 -15.10 14.32
CA PHE A 642 15.17 -16.07 13.74
C PHE A 642 16.64 -15.66 13.99
N THR A 643 17.44 -16.61 14.46
CA THR A 643 18.87 -16.40 14.76
C THR A 643 19.72 -17.20 13.79
N ALA A 644 20.67 -16.50 13.15
CA ALA A 644 21.63 -17.12 12.26
C ALA A 644 22.47 -18.18 12.99
N ASN A 645 22.73 -19.30 12.33
CA ASN A 645 23.67 -20.31 12.78
C ASN A 645 24.91 -20.34 11.85
N ALA A 646 26.08 -20.69 12.40
CA ALA A 646 27.35 -20.79 11.69
C ALA A 646 27.35 -21.79 10.51
N ALA A 647 26.36 -22.68 10.44
CA ALA A 647 26.20 -23.65 9.35
C ALA A 647 25.35 -23.16 8.17
N MET A 648 24.80 -21.94 8.22
CA MET A 648 23.95 -21.40 7.15
C MET A 648 24.76 -20.92 5.94
N HIS A 649 24.16 -21.03 4.75
CA HIS A 649 24.76 -20.48 3.53
C HIS A 649 24.73 -18.94 3.56
N ALA A 650 25.71 -18.31 2.89
CA ALA A 650 25.81 -16.85 2.82
C ALA A 650 24.54 -16.20 2.22
N GLU A 651 23.90 -16.88 1.26
CA GLU A 651 22.63 -16.45 0.67
C GLU A 651 21.49 -16.42 1.69
N ASP A 652 21.41 -17.40 2.59
CA ASP A 652 20.38 -17.48 3.62
C ASP A 652 20.60 -16.42 4.71
N LEU A 653 21.85 -16.11 5.02
CA LEU A 653 22.21 -15.01 5.92
C LEU A 653 21.81 -13.64 5.34
N HIS A 654 21.95 -13.47 4.02
CA HIS A 654 21.54 -12.25 3.35
C HIS A 654 20.02 -12.05 3.39
N VAL A 655 19.25 -13.12 3.10
CA VAL A 655 17.78 -13.09 3.20
C VAL A 655 17.33 -12.81 4.64
N LEU A 656 17.94 -13.44 5.63
CA LEU A 656 17.65 -13.18 7.04
C LEU A 656 17.91 -11.72 7.43
N GLN A 657 19.03 -11.14 6.99
CA GLN A 657 19.30 -9.73 7.26
C GLN A 657 18.24 -8.83 6.61
N ALA A 658 17.81 -9.15 5.39
CA ALA A 658 16.80 -8.37 4.69
C ALA A 658 15.45 -8.37 5.42
N PHE A 659 14.99 -9.53 5.90
CA PHE A 659 13.80 -9.60 6.77
C PHE A 659 13.95 -8.77 8.05
N ARG A 660 15.14 -8.78 8.68
CA ARG A 660 15.40 -7.94 9.87
C ARG A 660 15.32 -6.46 9.55
N ASP A 661 15.77 -6.03 8.38
CA ASP A 661 15.71 -4.64 7.96
C ASP A 661 14.24 -4.18 7.77
N VAL A 662 13.39 -5.06 7.19
CA VAL A 662 11.93 -4.83 7.11
C VAL A 662 11.32 -4.75 8.51
N HIS A 663 11.66 -5.69 9.39
CA HIS A 663 11.15 -5.69 10.76
C HIS A 663 11.55 -4.43 11.52
N ALA A 664 12.82 -4.03 11.40
CA ALA A 664 13.34 -2.83 12.03
C ALA A 664 12.65 -1.56 11.50
N GLU A 665 12.36 -1.47 10.20
CA GLU A 665 11.64 -0.32 9.64
C GLU A 665 10.21 -0.24 10.17
N ILE A 666 9.46 -1.34 10.13
CA ILE A 666 8.08 -1.39 10.62
C ILE A 666 8.04 -1.06 12.10
N THR A 667 8.88 -1.70 12.91
CA THR A 667 8.98 -1.38 14.35
C THR A 667 9.36 0.07 14.55
N ARG A 668 10.32 0.64 13.79
CA ARG A 668 10.72 2.04 13.90
C ARG A 668 9.56 3.00 13.63
N LEU A 669 8.77 2.74 12.59
CA LEU A 669 7.58 3.52 12.24
C LEU A 669 6.49 3.43 13.31
N LEU A 670 6.51 2.42 14.17
CA LEU A 670 5.51 2.22 15.23
C LEU A 670 6.05 2.55 16.64
N THR A 671 7.37 2.61 16.83
CA THR A 671 8.01 3.01 18.10
C THR A 671 8.08 4.53 18.26
N PRO A 672 7.97 5.09 19.49
CA PRO A 672 8.06 6.53 19.72
C PRO A 672 9.40 7.14 19.24
N PRO A 673 9.41 8.37 18.66
CA PRO A 673 8.33 9.36 18.64
C PRO A 673 7.29 9.17 17.51
N THR A 674 7.38 8.11 16.71
CA THR A 674 6.55 7.84 15.54
C THR A 674 5.15 7.24 15.84
N LYS A 675 4.67 7.42 17.08
CA LYS A 675 3.45 6.96 17.78
C LYS A 675 2.32 6.24 17.01
N LEU A 676 1.64 5.36 17.74
CA LEU A 676 0.31 4.81 17.43
C LEU A 676 -0.70 5.94 17.12
N ARG A 677 -1.04 6.11 15.84
CA ARG A 677 -2.00 7.12 15.33
C ARG A 677 -3.32 6.45 15.02
N LEU A 678 -4.37 6.80 15.74
CA LEU A 678 -5.69 6.16 15.62
C LEU A 678 -6.39 6.31 14.25
N HIS A 679 -5.88 7.16 13.35
CA HIS A 679 -6.48 7.39 12.03
C HIS A 679 -5.63 6.88 10.86
N ASP A 680 -4.40 6.44 11.15
CA ASP A 680 -3.54 5.74 10.16
C ASP A 680 -3.83 4.22 10.20
N MET A 681 -4.76 3.78 11.06
CA MET A 681 -5.16 2.39 11.33
C MET A 681 -6.65 2.17 11.10
#